data_AF-A0A6P4DLN4-F1
#
_entry.id   AF-A0A6P4DLN4-F1
#
_cell.length_a   1.000
_cell.length_b   1.000
_cell.length_c   1.000
_cell.angle_alpha   90.00
_cell.angle_beta   90.00
_cell.angle_gamma   90.00
#
_symmetry.space_group_name_H-M   'P 1'
#
loop_
_entity.id
_entity.type
_entity.pdbx_description
1 polymer ?
#
loop_
_entity_poly.entity_id
_entity_poly.type
_entity_poly.pdbx_seq_one_letter_code
_entity_poly.pdbx_strand_id
1 'polypeptide(L)'
;MGILVLPSVTTNLYNSSNSYTHSKAKINNDQNIRRDTDIISLLQQNRKNLKHVESIHGRAIKKGTEQDSFVVFELVRIYCKLKSIDHATKLFHSTHNPNVYLYTSLIDGFVSFGSYSAAIGLYGQMGHNNVLPDSYVVTSVLKACVLQPALRCGREVHGQVLKSGLGLDRSVALKLIELYGKCDEVEDARKVFDKIPERDVVARTVMMASYFDHGMVEEAIEVFNGLKTQDTVCWTAMIDGLVRNGELNRGLEMFREMQVKGVEPNEVTFVCVLSACSQLGALELSRWIHMYMHKCNVKFNQIVVGALINMYSRCGDIDEAQLLFDDMKVKDVSSYNSMICGLALHGMSTEAIELFREMLKQGISPNSITFVGVLNACSHGGLVELGFEIFQSMETLHGIKPHIEHHGCMVDILGRVGRLEEAYNFIERMGAQHVDDKMLCALLSSCKIHRNSEVGEQVAKRLSECSKMDSGSYIMLSNFYASLGRWNFAAEFREKMEKGGILKEPGCSSIEVNNVIHEFLSGDLKHHERRSIYQKLEELNYLTKLEGYSPATEVALHDIDDKQKELALAVHSERLAISYGLISTEPHTTLRVVKNLRICDDCHAMIKLIAKITSRKIVVRDRNRFHHFENGHCSCKDYW
;
A
#
# COMPACT_ATOMS: atom_id res chain seq x y z
N MET A 1 -10.95 73.19 -3.46
CA MET A 1 -10.72 73.56 -2.05
C MET A 1 -9.90 72.45 -1.40
N GLY A 2 -8.62 72.52 -1.06
CA GLY A 2 -7.47 73.40 -1.32
C GLY A 2 -6.26 72.54 -0.88
N ILE A 3 -5.56 71.90 -1.83
CA ILE A 3 -4.25 72.25 -2.43
C ILE A 3 -3.06 72.17 -1.45
N LEU A 4 -2.10 71.27 -1.75
CA LEU A 4 -0.65 71.53 -1.93
C LEU A 4 0.00 70.20 -2.38
N VAL A 5 0.18 69.96 -3.70
CA VAL A 5 1.31 70.35 -4.57
C VAL A 5 2.39 69.24 -4.65
N LEU A 6 2.51 68.65 -5.84
CA LEU A 6 3.61 67.80 -6.32
C LEU A 6 4.90 68.63 -6.49
N PRO A 7 6.08 68.00 -6.72
CA PRO A 7 6.46 67.86 -8.12
C PRO A 7 7.16 66.53 -8.49
N SER A 8 6.81 66.06 -9.68
CA SER A 8 7.63 65.22 -10.56
C SER A 8 8.88 65.95 -11.04
N VAL A 9 10.04 65.30 -11.07
CA VAL A 9 11.12 65.64 -12.02
C VAL A 9 11.84 64.38 -12.49
N THR A 10 11.71 64.11 -13.79
CA THR A 10 12.64 63.37 -14.63
C THR A 10 13.82 64.29 -15.02
N THR A 11 15.08 63.83 -14.95
CA THR A 11 16.13 64.27 -15.90
C THR A 11 17.35 63.34 -15.94
N ASN A 12 17.90 63.27 -17.15
CA ASN A 12 19.00 62.50 -17.70
C ASN A 12 20.43 62.99 -17.34
N LEU A 13 21.37 62.04 -17.40
CA LEU A 13 22.70 62.04 -18.06
C LEU A 13 23.90 62.95 -17.62
N TYR A 14 25.04 62.24 -17.48
CA TYR A 14 26.46 62.56 -17.80
C TYR A 14 27.35 63.51 -16.94
N ASN A 15 28.49 62.93 -16.48
CA ASN A 15 29.89 63.46 -16.38
C ASN A 15 30.16 64.78 -15.60
N SER A 16 31.22 65.01 -14.82
CA SER A 16 32.59 64.47 -14.75
C SER A 16 33.37 64.94 -13.48
N SER A 17 34.41 64.16 -13.13
CA SER A 17 35.79 64.56 -12.73
C SER A 17 36.18 65.13 -11.35
N ASN A 18 37.07 64.34 -10.68
CA ASN A 18 38.32 64.67 -9.94
C ASN A 18 38.21 65.33 -8.54
N SER A 19 38.98 65.00 -7.48
CA SER A 19 40.27 64.31 -7.24
C SER A 19 40.49 64.25 -5.70
N TYR A 20 41.11 63.28 -5.00
CA TYR A 20 42.56 62.97 -4.95
C TYR A 20 42.83 61.69 -4.09
N THR A 21 43.67 60.80 -4.63
CA THR A 21 44.73 59.94 -4.01
C THR A 21 44.53 59.12 -2.72
N HIS A 22 44.57 57.78 -2.83
CA HIS A 22 45.65 56.95 -2.26
C HIS A 22 45.75 55.52 -2.87
N SER A 23 46.89 55.27 -3.51
CA SER A 23 47.68 54.02 -3.67
C SER A 23 47.05 52.60 -3.65
N LYS A 24 47.29 51.89 -4.77
CA LYS A 24 47.78 50.49 -4.89
C LYS A 24 47.20 49.43 -3.93
N ALA A 25 46.09 48.80 -4.32
CA ALA A 25 45.72 47.43 -3.92
C ALA A 25 44.76 46.77 -4.93
N LYS A 26 45.07 46.84 -6.23
CA LYS A 26 44.42 46.03 -7.28
C LYS A 26 45.53 45.25 -7.96
N ILE A 27 45.65 43.96 -7.64
CA ILE A 27 46.30 42.89 -8.45
C ILE A 27 46.09 41.49 -7.83
N ASN A 28 45.63 41.34 -6.57
CA ASN A 28 45.44 40.01 -5.95
C ASN A 28 44.02 39.39 -5.98
N ASN A 29 42.97 40.10 -6.39
CA ASN A 29 41.61 39.53 -6.38
C ASN A 29 41.22 38.75 -7.65
N ASP A 30 41.75 39.10 -8.83
CA ASP A 30 41.37 38.43 -10.10
C ASP A 30 42.03 37.05 -10.30
N GLN A 31 43.14 36.77 -9.60
CA GLN A 31 43.79 35.46 -9.67
C GLN A 31 43.17 34.41 -8.74
N ASN A 32 42.63 34.78 -7.58
CA ASN A 32 41.93 33.84 -6.70
C ASN A 32 40.57 33.44 -7.29
N ILE A 33 39.80 34.41 -7.81
CA ILE A 33 38.49 34.13 -8.44
C ILE A 33 38.63 33.21 -9.67
N ARG A 34 39.71 33.33 -10.47
CA ARG A 34 39.98 32.42 -11.59
C ARG A 34 40.41 31.01 -11.15
N ARG A 35 41.09 30.87 -10.00
CA ARG A 35 41.64 29.59 -9.50
C ARG A 35 40.56 28.66 -8.95
N ASP A 36 39.51 29.22 -8.35
CA ASP A 36 38.41 28.45 -7.75
C ASP A 36 37.45 27.89 -8.83
N THR A 37 37.26 28.63 -9.93
CA THR A 37 36.48 28.17 -11.10
C THR A 37 37.06 26.93 -11.79
N ASP A 38 38.38 26.73 -11.77
CA ASP A 38 39.03 25.56 -12.40
C ASP A 38 38.79 24.26 -11.62
N ILE A 39 38.77 24.31 -10.28
CA ILE A 39 38.54 23.10 -9.47
C ILE A 39 37.05 22.73 -9.48
N ILE A 40 36.17 23.72 -9.36
CA ILE A 40 34.72 23.50 -9.38
C ILE A 40 34.27 22.95 -10.74
N SER A 41 34.81 23.48 -11.86
CA SER A 41 34.50 22.95 -13.19
C SER A 41 34.99 21.50 -13.37
N LEU A 42 36.17 21.16 -12.86
CA LEU A 42 36.69 19.79 -12.87
C LEU A 42 35.83 18.83 -12.02
N LEU A 43 35.35 19.28 -10.86
CA LEU A 43 34.43 18.52 -10.01
C LEU A 43 33.09 18.27 -10.71
N GLN A 44 32.53 19.29 -11.35
CA GLN A 44 31.27 19.17 -12.09
C GLN A 44 31.38 18.21 -13.29
N GLN A 45 32.53 18.19 -13.98
CA GLN A 45 32.80 17.28 -15.09
C GLN A 45 33.04 15.82 -14.64
N ASN A 46 33.58 15.59 -13.45
CA ASN A 46 33.99 14.26 -12.96
C ASN A 46 33.10 13.66 -11.86
N ARG A 47 31.91 14.23 -11.63
CA ARG A 47 30.95 13.87 -10.57
C ARG A 47 30.45 12.41 -10.51
N LYS A 48 30.81 11.55 -11.46
CA LYS A 48 30.35 10.14 -11.55
C LYS A 48 31.39 9.10 -11.10
N ASN A 49 32.64 9.50 -10.91
CA ASN A 49 33.72 8.55 -10.58
C ASN A 49 34.42 8.96 -9.27
N LEU A 50 34.26 8.13 -8.24
CA LEU A 50 34.82 8.37 -6.91
C LEU A 50 36.34 8.57 -6.94
N LYS A 51 37.08 7.78 -7.71
CA LYS A 51 38.54 7.88 -7.80
C LYS A 51 39.00 9.21 -8.41
N HIS A 52 38.25 9.72 -9.40
CA HIS A 52 38.55 11.02 -9.99
C HIS A 52 38.24 12.15 -9.01
N VAL A 53 37.13 12.05 -8.26
CA VAL A 53 36.77 13.02 -7.23
C VAL A 53 37.81 13.06 -6.10
N GLU A 54 38.29 11.89 -5.65
CA GLU A 54 39.38 11.80 -4.66
C GLU A 54 40.69 12.42 -5.18
N SER A 55 41.03 12.19 -6.45
CA SER A 55 42.21 12.81 -7.08
C SER A 55 42.09 14.33 -7.15
N ILE A 56 40.90 14.84 -7.50
CA ILE A 56 40.62 16.28 -7.55
C ILE A 56 40.62 16.89 -6.14
N HIS A 57 40.07 16.20 -5.14
CA HIS A 57 40.12 16.61 -3.75
C HIS A 57 41.59 16.68 -3.24
N GLY A 58 42.42 15.69 -3.55
CA GLY A 58 43.85 15.74 -3.26
C GLY A 58 44.56 16.91 -3.95
N ARG A 59 44.14 17.27 -5.17
CA ARG A 59 44.63 18.46 -5.89
C ARG A 59 44.17 19.77 -5.22
N ALA A 60 42.98 19.81 -4.65
CA ALA A 60 42.47 20.95 -3.89
C ALA A 60 43.29 21.19 -2.61
N ILE A 61 43.63 20.11 -1.90
CA ILE A 61 44.53 20.14 -0.72
C ILE A 61 45.92 20.65 -1.12
N LYS A 62 46.51 20.10 -2.20
CA LYS A 62 47.84 20.53 -2.66
C LYS A 62 47.89 21.99 -3.08
N LYS A 63 46.75 22.56 -3.49
CA LYS A 63 46.62 23.96 -3.92
C LYS A 63 46.29 24.93 -2.78
N GLY A 64 46.04 24.46 -1.56
CA GLY A 64 45.65 25.32 -0.43
C GLY A 64 44.21 25.82 -0.52
N THR A 65 43.34 25.12 -1.27
CA THR A 65 41.93 25.47 -1.50
C THR A 65 40.96 24.58 -0.71
N GLU A 66 41.47 23.75 0.20
CA GLU A 66 40.72 22.78 0.99
C GLU A 66 39.78 23.37 2.03
N GLN A 67 39.94 24.66 2.35
CA GLN A 67 39.05 25.40 3.26
C GLN A 67 38.12 26.37 2.51
N ASP A 68 38.16 26.39 1.17
CA ASP A 68 37.25 27.22 0.39
C ASP A 68 35.81 26.71 0.53
N SER A 69 34.90 27.60 0.93
CA SER A 69 33.51 27.24 1.25
C SER A 69 32.76 26.65 0.05
N PHE A 70 33.06 27.06 -1.18
CA PHE A 70 32.38 26.55 -2.38
C PHE A 70 32.97 25.21 -2.82
N VAL A 71 34.30 25.05 -2.78
CA VAL A 71 34.97 23.79 -3.09
C VAL A 71 34.55 22.69 -2.10
N VAL A 72 34.53 22.99 -0.81
CA VAL A 72 34.11 22.05 0.24
C VAL A 72 32.64 21.67 0.09
N PHE A 73 31.76 22.65 -0.14
CA PHE A 73 30.34 22.40 -0.39
C PHE A 73 30.12 21.44 -1.56
N GLU A 74 30.76 21.69 -2.71
CA GLU A 74 30.58 20.85 -3.90
C GLU A 74 31.19 19.45 -3.70
N LEU A 75 32.33 19.34 -3.01
CA LEU A 75 32.93 18.06 -2.64
C LEU A 75 32.01 17.22 -1.74
N VAL A 76 31.48 17.80 -0.64
CA VAL A 76 30.54 17.11 0.25
C VAL A 76 29.31 16.63 -0.51
N ARG A 77 28.74 17.48 -1.36
CA ARG A 77 27.57 17.15 -2.18
C ARG A 77 27.86 16.00 -3.15
N ILE A 78 29.03 15.99 -3.80
CA ILE A 78 29.42 14.91 -4.73
C ILE A 78 29.69 13.61 -3.96
N TYR A 79 30.39 13.66 -2.82
CA TYR A 79 30.63 12.46 -2.00
C TYR A 79 29.32 11.84 -1.51
N CYS A 80 28.35 12.65 -1.08
CA CYS A 80 27.01 12.17 -0.71
C CYS A 80 26.30 11.50 -1.89
N LYS A 81 26.33 12.11 -3.09
CA LYS A 81 25.76 11.53 -4.31
C LYS A 81 26.42 10.21 -4.73
N LEU A 82 27.72 10.07 -4.48
CA LEU A 82 28.48 8.85 -4.75
C LEU A 82 28.36 7.80 -3.64
N LYS A 83 27.43 7.99 -2.68
CA LYS A 83 27.19 7.11 -1.53
C LYS A 83 28.43 6.92 -0.63
N SER A 84 29.35 7.88 -0.64
CA SER A 84 30.57 7.87 0.17
C SER A 84 30.42 8.83 1.36
N ILE A 85 29.48 8.50 2.26
CA ILE A 85 29.10 9.37 3.37
C ILE A 85 30.24 9.56 4.39
N ASP A 86 31.11 8.56 4.54
CA ASP A 86 32.26 8.65 5.44
C ASP A 86 33.27 9.72 5.00
N HIS A 87 33.53 9.81 3.69
CA HIS A 87 34.41 10.83 3.13
C HIS A 87 33.80 12.22 3.26
N ALA A 88 32.49 12.35 2.98
CA ALA A 88 31.76 13.60 3.19
C ALA A 88 31.81 14.05 4.65
N THR A 89 31.60 13.13 5.59
CA THR A 89 31.61 13.39 7.03
C THR A 89 33.00 13.79 7.51
N LYS A 90 34.06 13.11 7.06
CA LYS A 90 35.45 13.49 7.40
C LYS A 90 35.79 14.88 6.90
N LEU A 91 35.44 15.19 5.65
CA LEU A 91 35.67 16.51 5.06
C LEU A 91 34.95 17.63 5.84
N PHE A 92 33.70 17.39 6.23
CA PHE A 92 32.92 18.30 7.06
C PHE A 92 33.61 18.62 8.39
N HIS A 93 34.05 17.60 9.13
CA HIS A 93 34.73 17.78 10.41
C HIS A 93 36.10 18.45 10.28
N SER A 94 36.76 18.36 9.12
CA SER A 94 38.01 19.06 8.84
C SER A 94 37.82 20.52 8.38
N THR A 95 36.58 20.97 8.16
CA THR A 95 36.28 22.33 7.68
C THR A 95 36.20 23.31 8.84
N HIS A 96 36.89 24.45 8.74
CA HIS A 96 36.78 25.53 9.73
C HIS A 96 35.49 26.35 9.50
N ASN A 97 34.70 26.57 10.56
CA ASN A 97 33.47 27.35 10.55
C ASN A 97 32.46 26.92 9.46
N PRO A 98 31.89 25.70 9.54
CA PRO A 98 30.89 25.22 8.58
C PRO A 98 29.66 26.13 8.55
N ASN A 99 29.23 26.53 7.34
CA ASN A 99 28.04 27.37 7.13
C ASN A 99 26.77 26.54 6.91
N VAL A 100 25.61 27.20 6.88
CA VAL A 100 24.28 26.54 6.74
C VAL A 100 24.15 25.66 5.49
N TYR A 101 24.78 26.03 4.36
CA TYR A 101 24.73 25.25 3.13
C TYR A 101 25.49 23.92 3.24
N LEU A 102 26.59 23.92 3.97
CA LEU A 102 27.38 22.72 4.22
C LEU A 102 26.64 21.76 5.17
N TYR A 103 26.02 22.30 6.22
CA TYR A 103 25.12 21.54 7.09
C TYR A 103 23.95 20.94 6.30
N THR A 104 23.26 21.73 5.48
CA THR A 104 22.15 21.28 4.63
C THR A 104 22.57 20.13 3.73
N SER A 105 23.73 20.25 3.07
CA SER A 105 24.23 19.22 2.14
C SER A 105 24.54 17.91 2.84
N LEU A 106 25.15 17.94 4.02
CA LEU A 106 25.49 16.73 4.76
C LEU A 106 24.26 16.12 5.44
N ILE A 107 23.34 16.94 5.99
CA ILE A 107 22.06 16.46 6.54
C ILE A 107 21.24 15.78 5.43
N ASP A 108 21.09 16.41 4.26
CA ASP A 108 20.38 15.80 3.12
C ASP A 108 21.09 14.53 2.62
N GLY A 109 22.43 14.51 2.67
CA GLY A 109 23.23 13.32 2.41
C GLY A 109 22.94 12.17 3.37
N PHE A 110 22.89 12.44 4.68
CA PHE A 110 22.52 11.44 5.69
C PHE A 110 21.09 10.94 5.51
N VAL A 111 20.13 11.83 5.24
CA VAL A 111 18.74 11.47 4.95
C VAL A 111 18.65 10.57 3.73
N SER A 112 19.37 10.89 2.66
CA SER A 112 19.40 10.08 1.43
C SER A 112 20.03 8.71 1.63
N PHE A 113 20.93 8.56 2.61
CA PHE A 113 21.58 7.30 2.96
C PHE A 113 20.78 6.47 3.99
N GLY A 114 19.72 7.03 4.57
CA GLY A 114 18.93 6.37 5.62
C GLY A 114 19.46 6.57 7.05
N SER A 115 20.49 7.39 7.25
CA SER A 115 21.09 7.68 8.56
C SER A 115 20.39 8.84 9.26
N TYR A 116 19.10 8.69 9.56
CA TYR A 116 18.25 9.77 10.06
C TYR A 116 18.67 10.32 11.43
N SER A 117 19.11 9.45 12.35
CA SER A 117 19.63 9.85 13.66
C SER A 117 20.89 10.72 13.56
N ALA A 118 21.78 10.41 12.62
CA ALA A 118 22.97 11.21 12.34
C ALA A 118 22.59 12.58 11.76
N ALA A 119 21.59 12.63 10.87
CA ALA A 119 21.06 13.88 10.33
C ALA A 119 20.49 14.81 11.43
N ILE A 120 19.69 14.25 12.34
CA ILE A 120 19.12 14.98 13.49
C ILE A 120 20.22 15.44 14.45
N GLY A 121 21.19 14.56 14.75
CA GLY A 121 22.33 14.89 15.61
C GLY A 121 23.18 16.03 15.03
N LEU A 122 23.44 16.02 13.72
CA LEU A 122 24.20 17.06 13.03
C LEU A 122 23.46 18.41 13.04
N TYR A 123 22.13 18.41 12.92
CA TYR A 123 21.32 19.62 13.10
C TYR A 123 21.42 20.17 14.53
N GLY A 124 21.43 19.29 15.54
CA GLY A 124 21.70 19.67 16.92
C GLY A 124 23.06 20.34 17.08
N GLN A 125 24.11 19.81 16.44
CA GLN A 125 25.46 20.41 16.46
C GLN A 125 25.50 21.79 15.80
N MET A 126 24.73 22.01 14.73
CA MET A 126 24.59 23.32 14.08
C MET A 126 24.14 24.40 15.07
N GLY A 127 23.14 24.05 15.91
CA GLY A 127 22.66 24.92 16.98
C GLY A 127 23.72 25.23 18.04
N HIS A 128 24.50 24.22 18.46
CA HIS A 128 25.60 24.42 19.42
C HIS A 128 26.72 25.32 18.86
N ASN A 129 26.94 25.29 17.55
CA ASN A 129 27.91 26.13 16.85
C ASN A 129 27.36 27.53 16.51
N ASN A 130 26.17 27.89 17.03
CA ASN A 130 25.52 29.18 16.81
C ASN A 130 25.29 29.53 15.32
N VAL A 131 25.12 28.53 14.45
CA VAL A 131 24.77 28.74 13.04
C VAL A 131 23.24 28.76 12.93
N LEU A 132 22.69 29.86 12.42
CA LEU A 132 21.24 30.02 12.27
C LEU A 132 20.70 29.13 11.14
N PRO A 133 19.59 28.39 11.38
CA PRO A 133 18.97 27.58 10.35
C PRO A 133 18.22 28.45 9.32
N ASP A 134 18.21 27.99 8.07
CA ASP A 134 17.33 28.47 7.02
C ASP A 134 16.18 27.46 6.77
N SER A 135 15.26 27.78 5.87
CA SER A 135 14.15 26.88 5.54
C SER A 135 14.62 25.56 4.91
N TYR A 136 15.71 25.55 4.16
CA TYR A 136 16.25 24.35 3.51
C TYR A 136 16.74 23.33 4.53
N VAL A 137 17.64 23.73 5.44
CA VAL A 137 18.17 22.82 6.47
C VAL A 137 17.06 22.29 7.38
N VAL A 138 16.08 23.14 7.72
CA VAL A 138 14.90 22.76 8.51
C VAL A 138 14.07 21.71 7.76
N THR A 139 13.79 21.90 6.48
CA THR A 139 13.03 20.91 5.70
C THR A 139 13.77 19.58 5.57
N SER A 140 15.10 19.60 5.44
CA SER A 140 15.94 18.38 5.41
C SER A 140 15.93 17.64 6.75
N VAL A 141 16.08 18.32 7.89
CA VAL A 141 16.03 17.65 9.19
C VAL A 141 14.62 17.18 9.55
N LEU A 142 13.57 17.94 9.23
CA LEU A 142 12.19 17.50 9.43
C LEU A 142 11.87 16.27 8.58
N LYS A 143 12.40 16.19 7.34
CA LYS A 143 12.31 14.96 6.52
C LYS A 143 12.95 13.76 7.22
N ALA A 144 14.06 13.93 7.93
CA ALA A 144 14.65 12.88 8.75
C ALA A 144 13.69 12.44 9.88
N CYS A 145 13.06 13.41 10.57
CA CYS A 145 12.08 13.15 11.63
C CYS A 145 10.75 12.55 11.14
N VAL A 146 10.43 12.69 9.85
CA VAL A 146 9.28 12.04 9.20
C VAL A 146 9.62 10.59 8.86
N LEU A 147 10.78 10.36 8.23
CA LEU A 147 11.22 9.03 7.79
C LEU A 147 11.59 8.11 8.95
N GLN A 148 12.09 8.68 10.04
CA GLN A 148 12.15 8.06 11.35
C GLN A 148 11.18 8.85 12.23
N PRO A 149 9.94 8.37 12.50
CA PRO A 149 8.90 9.08 13.26
C PRO A 149 9.36 9.55 14.65
N ALA A 150 10.11 10.64 14.69
CA ALA A 150 10.88 11.10 15.84
C ALA A 150 10.18 12.34 16.41
N LEU A 151 8.97 12.15 16.94
CA LEU A 151 8.09 13.22 17.39
C LEU A 151 8.78 14.20 18.35
N ARG A 152 9.59 13.68 19.29
CA ARG A 152 10.33 14.52 20.25
C ARG A 152 11.29 15.49 19.54
N CYS A 153 12.17 14.95 18.70
CA CYS A 153 13.13 15.76 17.94
C CYS A 153 12.41 16.72 16.98
N GLY A 154 11.32 16.25 16.36
CA GLY A 154 10.45 17.08 15.51
C GLY A 154 9.85 18.28 16.25
N ARG A 155 9.36 18.10 17.49
CA ARG A 155 8.85 19.17 18.35
C ARG A 155 9.96 20.16 18.75
N GLU A 156 11.17 19.67 19.04
CA GLU A 156 12.33 20.51 19.33
C GLU A 156 12.70 21.39 18.11
N VAL A 157 12.75 20.81 16.91
CA VAL A 157 12.97 21.53 15.64
C VAL A 157 11.86 22.55 15.40
N HIS A 158 10.59 22.18 15.57
CA HIS A 158 9.47 23.12 15.42
C HIS A 158 9.56 24.28 16.41
N GLY A 159 9.96 24.03 17.66
CA GLY A 159 10.23 25.10 18.64
C GLY A 159 11.31 26.08 18.16
N GLN A 160 12.37 25.58 17.53
CA GLN A 160 13.41 26.42 16.93
C GLN A 160 12.92 27.19 15.69
N VAL A 161 12.08 26.58 14.85
CA VAL A 161 11.44 27.23 13.70
C VAL A 161 10.64 28.46 14.14
N LEU A 162 9.86 28.33 15.23
CA LEU A 162 9.09 29.44 15.79
C LEU A 162 10.03 30.54 16.33
N LYS A 163 11.09 30.17 17.06
CA LYS A 163 12.08 31.14 17.59
C LYS A 163 12.86 31.87 16.50
N SER A 164 13.11 31.21 15.36
CA SER A 164 13.90 31.75 14.25
C SER A 164 13.07 32.54 13.24
N GLY A 165 11.75 32.69 13.47
CA GLY A 165 10.84 33.39 12.56
C GLY A 165 10.51 32.61 11.28
N LEU A 166 10.88 31.34 11.19
CA LEU A 166 10.64 30.48 10.01
C LEU A 166 9.24 29.84 10.02
N GLY A 167 8.42 30.08 11.05
CA GLY A 167 7.11 29.44 11.20
C GLY A 167 6.07 29.77 10.11
N LEU A 168 6.28 30.85 9.35
CA LEU A 168 5.45 31.23 8.21
C LEU A 168 6.03 30.76 6.87
N ASP A 169 7.22 30.15 6.85
CA ASP A 169 7.77 29.58 5.63
C ASP A 169 6.91 28.41 5.15
N ARG A 170 6.41 28.51 3.92
CA ARG A 170 5.50 27.54 3.33
C ARG A 170 6.10 26.13 3.32
N SER A 171 7.37 25.99 2.91
CA SER A 171 8.01 24.68 2.78
C SER A 171 8.20 24.02 4.14
N VAL A 172 8.57 24.81 5.16
CA VAL A 172 8.66 24.35 6.55
C VAL A 172 7.29 23.93 7.08
N ALA A 173 6.25 24.75 6.89
CA ALA A 173 4.90 24.44 7.35
C ALA A 173 4.35 23.15 6.75
N LEU A 174 4.51 22.94 5.43
CA LEU A 174 4.12 21.68 4.77
C LEU A 174 4.82 20.46 5.37
N LYS A 175 6.13 20.58 5.63
CA LYS A 175 6.91 19.49 6.22
C LYS A 175 6.56 19.23 7.68
N LEU A 176 6.14 20.26 8.42
CA LEU A 176 5.61 20.11 9.79
C LEU A 176 4.25 19.39 9.81
N ILE A 177 3.35 19.66 8.87
CA ILE A 177 2.09 18.91 8.73
C ILE A 177 2.41 17.43 8.50
N GLU A 178 3.33 17.13 7.57
CA GLU A 178 3.76 15.75 7.28
C GLU A 178 4.41 15.08 8.51
N LEU A 179 5.24 15.80 9.27
CA LEU A 179 5.85 15.31 10.51
C LEU A 179 4.79 14.92 11.54
N TYR A 180 3.86 15.81 11.82
CA TYR A 180 2.82 15.56 12.83
C TYR A 180 1.87 14.46 12.39
N GLY A 181 1.49 14.45 11.10
CA GLY A 181 0.71 13.36 10.51
C GLY A 181 1.42 12.00 10.64
N LYS A 182 2.71 11.89 10.28
CA LYS A 182 3.44 10.61 10.43
C LYS A 182 3.75 10.21 11.87
N CYS A 183 3.54 11.10 12.84
CA CYS A 183 3.74 10.83 14.27
C CYS A 183 2.42 10.64 15.04
N ASP A 184 1.30 10.37 14.36
CA ASP A 184 -0.03 10.17 14.95
C ASP A 184 -0.59 11.39 15.71
N GLU A 185 -0.15 12.60 15.35
CA GLU A 185 -0.52 13.87 16.02
C GLU A 185 -1.29 14.80 15.05
N VAL A 186 -2.38 14.30 14.48
CA VAL A 186 -3.18 14.99 13.44
C VAL A 186 -3.70 16.35 13.91
N GLU A 187 -4.01 16.51 15.20
CA GLU A 187 -4.45 17.79 15.76
C GLU A 187 -3.35 18.86 15.72
N ASP A 188 -2.10 18.48 15.97
CA ASP A 188 -0.97 19.39 15.83
C ASP A 188 -0.70 19.70 14.35
N ALA A 189 -0.85 18.71 13.46
CA ALA A 189 -0.80 18.92 12.01
C ALA A 189 -1.86 19.94 11.57
N ARG A 190 -3.08 19.83 12.09
CA ARG A 190 -4.19 20.74 11.81
C ARG A 190 -3.91 22.16 12.29
N LYS A 191 -3.37 22.32 13.50
CA LYS A 191 -2.97 23.64 14.02
C LYS A 191 -1.91 24.31 13.15
N VAL A 192 -0.95 23.55 12.63
CA VAL A 192 0.06 24.09 11.69
C VAL A 192 -0.62 24.50 10.38
N PHE A 193 -1.47 23.64 9.82
CA PHE A 193 -2.22 23.92 8.60
C PHE A 193 -3.10 25.17 8.72
N ASP A 194 -3.78 25.37 9.85
CA ASP A 194 -4.64 26.53 10.05
C ASP A 194 -3.87 27.86 10.13
N LYS A 195 -2.58 27.82 10.49
CA LYS A 195 -1.71 29.00 10.54
C LYS A 195 -1.11 29.39 9.19
N ILE A 196 -1.24 28.56 8.15
CA ILE A 196 -0.75 28.88 6.80
C ILE A 196 -1.59 30.04 6.21
N PRO A 197 -0.99 31.19 5.85
CA PRO A 197 -1.72 32.37 5.36
C PRO A 197 -2.52 32.09 4.08
N GLU A 198 -1.92 31.36 3.14
CA GLU A 198 -2.57 30.87 1.92
C GLU A 198 -2.48 29.35 1.87
N ARG A 199 -3.55 28.69 2.31
CA ARG A 199 -3.71 27.25 2.16
C ARG A 199 -3.95 27.02 0.67
N ASP A 200 -2.91 26.76 -0.09
CA ASP A 200 -2.99 26.44 -1.52
C ASP A 200 -3.44 24.98 -1.72
N VAL A 201 -3.48 24.54 -2.98
CA VAL A 201 -3.87 23.15 -3.32
C VAL A 201 -2.90 22.14 -2.68
N VAL A 202 -1.60 22.48 -2.63
CA VAL A 202 -0.57 21.60 -2.08
C VAL A 202 -0.75 21.42 -0.58
N ALA A 203 -0.95 22.50 0.19
CA ALA A 203 -1.18 22.43 1.63
C ALA A 203 -2.42 21.59 1.98
N ARG A 204 -3.51 21.77 1.22
CA ARG A 204 -4.72 20.96 1.38
C ARG A 204 -4.49 19.49 1.06
N THR A 205 -3.75 19.20 -0.02
CA THR A 205 -3.41 17.81 -0.41
C THR A 205 -2.58 17.12 0.68
N VAL A 206 -1.61 17.81 1.30
CA VAL A 206 -0.82 17.26 2.42
C VAL A 206 -1.71 17.01 3.65
N MET A 207 -2.63 17.94 3.96
CA MET A 207 -3.57 17.75 5.07
C MET A 207 -4.55 16.59 4.81
N MET A 208 -5.09 16.47 3.58
CA MET A 208 -5.93 15.34 3.18
C MET A 208 -5.20 14.01 3.35
N ALA A 209 -3.95 13.92 2.88
CA ALA A 209 -3.13 12.72 3.06
C ALA A 209 -2.96 12.37 4.54
N SER A 210 -2.71 13.37 5.39
CA SER A 210 -2.66 13.18 6.85
C SER A 210 -3.98 12.65 7.40
N TYR A 211 -5.13 13.20 7.01
CA TYR A 211 -6.42 12.70 7.47
C TYR A 211 -6.70 11.27 7.01
N PHE A 212 -6.45 10.96 5.74
CA PHE A 212 -6.61 9.60 5.21
C PHE A 212 -5.70 8.57 5.87
N ASP A 213 -4.48 8.94 6.24
CA ASP A 213 -3.57 8.02 6.93
C ASP A 213 -4.08 7.62 8.33
N HIS A 214 -5.06 8.34 8.88
CA HIS A 214 -5.66 8.07 10.20
C HIS A 214 -7.14 7.65 10.11
N GLY A 215 -7.66 7.35 8.91
CA GLY A 215 -9.07 6.97 8.73
C GLY A 215 -10.08 8.11 8.92
N MET A 216 -9.63 9.37 9.00
CA MET A 216 -10.48 10.56 9.10
C MET A 216 -11.01 10.98 7.72
N VAL A 217 -11.85 10.12 7.13
CA VAL A 217 -12.29 10.24 5.72
C VAL A 217 -13.15 11.48 5.50
N GLU A 218 -14.07 11.79 6.42
CA GLU A 218 -14.99 12.93 6.25
C GLU A 218 -14.26 14.27 6.35
N GLU A 219 -13.30 14.41 7.25
CA GLU A 219 -12.45 15.59 7.38
C GLU A 219 -11.61 15.82 6.12
N ALA A 220 -11.12 14.75 5.49
CA ALA A 220 -10.42 14.84 4.21
C ALA A 220 -11.34 15.35 3.09
N ILE A 221 -12.59 14.87 3.04
CA ILE A 221 -13.61 15.32 2.08
C ILE A 221 -13.94 16.80 2.29
N GLU A 222 -14.10 17.24 3.53
CA GLU A 222 -14.35 18.64 3.84
C GLU A 222 -13.21 19.55 3.35
N VAL A 223 -11.95 19.15 3.57
CA VAL A 223 -10.78 19.88 3.05
C VAL A 223 -10.79 19.92 1.52
N PHE A 224 -11.13 18.82 0.86
CA PHE A 224 -11.21 18.74 -0.60
C PHE A 224 -12.32 19.63 -1.18
N ASN A 225 -13.51 19.63 -0.57
CA ASN A 225 -14.65 20.45 -0.98
C ASN A 225 -14.41 21.96 -0.77
N GLY A 226 -13.53 22.32 0.16
CA GLY A 226 -13.09 23.70 0.37
C GLY A 226 -12.15 24.26 -0.71
N LEU A 227 -11.72 23.45 -1.70
CA LEU A 227 -10.89 23.90 -2.81
C LEU A 227 -11.71 24.68 -3.85
N LYS A 228 -11.29 25.92 -4.15
CA LYS A 228 -11.89 26.73 -5.23
C LYS A 228 -11.62 26.15 -6.63
N THR A 229 -10.43 25.58 -6.82
CA THR A 229 -10.00 24.95 -8.06
C THR A 229 -9.28 23.66 -7.69
N GLN A 230 -9.70 22.55 -8.30
CA GLN A 230 -9.17 21.21 -8.04
C GLN A 230 -8.36 20.78 -9.25
N ASP A 231 -7.06 20.55 -9.07
CA ASP A 231 -6.17 20.03 -10.12
C ASP A 231 -6.09 18.51 -10.08
N THR A 232 -5.46 17.91 -11.09
CA THR A 232 -5.29 16.45 -11.19
C THR A 232 -4.64 15.84 -9.93
N VAL A 233 -3.77 16.58 -9.23
CA VAL A 233 -3.06 16.08 -8.04
C VAL A 233 -4.01 15.92 -6.87
N CYS A 234 -4.85 16.92 -6.56
CA CYS A 234 -5.80 16.79 -5.45
C CYS A 234 -6.89 15.75 -5.74
N TRP A 235 -7.36 15.64 -6.99
CA TRP A 235 -8.28 14.57 -7.39
C TRP A 235 -7.67 13.18 -7.20
N THR A 236 -6.42 13.01 -7.63
CA THR A 236 -5.71 11.73 -7.47
C THR A 236 -5.51 11.40 -5.99
N ALA A 237 -5.13 12.37 -5.16
CA ALA A 237 -4.99 12.17 -3.72
C ALA A 237 -6.32 11.83 -3.03
N MET A 238 -7.43 12.41 -3.50
CA MET A 238 -8.77 12.11 -3.02
C MET A 238 -9.17 10.66 -3.35
N ILE A 239 -9.01 10.26 -4.61
CA ILE A 239 -9.33 8.91 -5.09
C ILE A 239 -8.46 7.88 -4.36
N ASP A 240 -7.15 8.10 -4.31
CA ASP A 240 -6.20 7.22 -3.61
C ASP A 240 -6.53 7.09 -2.12
N GLY A 241 -6.76 8.21 -1.45
CA GLY A 241 -7.09 8.24 -0.02
C GLY A 241 -8.36 7.47 0.33
N LEU A 242 -9.42 7.61 -0.48
CA LEU A 242 -10.66 6.84 -0.33
C LEU A 242 -10.41 5.34 -0.56
N VAL A 243 -9.69 4.99 -1.63
CA VAL A 243 -9.41 3.58 -1.96
C VAL A 243 -8.57 2.89 -0.89
N ARG A 244 -7.56 3.57 -0.32
CA ARG A 244 -6.75 3.04 0.78
C ARG A 244 -7.53 2.83 2.07
N ASN A 245 -8.59 3.60 2.29
CA ASN A 245 -9.48 3.47 3.44
C ASN A 245 -10.68 2.52 3.21
N GLY A 246 -10.70 1.80 2.08
CA GLY A 246 -11.76 0.82 1.77
C GLY A 246 -13.04 1.44 1.19
N GLU A 247 -13.08 2.75 0.99
CA GLU A 247 -14.22 3.51 0.44
C GLU A 247 -14.23 3.44 -1.11
N LEU A 248 -14.22 2.22 -1.65
CA LEU A 248 -13.96 1.94 -3.07
C LEU A 248 -14.98 2.60 -4.00
N ASN A 249 -16.27 2.50 -3.66
CA ASN A 249 -17.36 3.10 -4.45
C ASN A 249 -17.25 4.63 -4.48
N ARG A 250 -16.99 5.27 -3.33
CA ARG A 250 -16.77 6.72 -3.25
C ARG A 250 -15.54 7.14 -4.06
N GLY A 251 -14.46 6.34 -4.04
CA GLY A 251 -13.28 6.57 -4.87
C GLY A 251 -13.60 6.58 -6.38
N LEU A 252 -14.44 5.64 -6.83
CA LEU A 252 -14.92 5.59 -8.22
C LEU A 252 -15.89 6.74 -8.56
N GLU A 253 -16.71 7.17 -7.61
CA GLU A 253 -17.56 8.36 -7.76
C GLU A 253 -16.73 9.64 -7.94
N MET A 254 -15.67 9.81 -7.13
CA MET A 254 -14.74 10.93 -7.29
C MET A 254 -14.05 10.91 -8.65
N PHE A 255 -13.70 9.74 -9.18
CA PHE A 255 -13.18 9.61 -10.54
C PHE A 255 -14.20 10.04 -11.61
N ARG A 256 -15.47 9.67 -11.46
CA ARG A 256 -16.54 10.13 -12.36
C ARG A 256 -16.73 11.64 -12.28
N GLU A 257 -16.71 12.22 -11.07
CA GLU A 257 -16.85 13.67 -10.89
C GLU A 257 -15.66 14.43 -11.51
N MET A 258 -14.44 13.91 -11.36
CA MET A 258 -13.24 14.44 -12.03
C MET A 258 -13.43 14.53 -13.55
N GLN A 259 -13.99 13.49 -14.15
CA GLN A 259 -14.29 13.45 -15.59
C GLN A 259 -15.37 14.46 -15.99
N VAL A 260 -16.44 14.57 -15.20
CA VAL A 260 -17.53 15.54 -15.44
C VAL A 260 -17.01 16.98 -15.38
N LYS A 261 -16.07 17.27 -14.48
CA LYS A 261 -15.40 18.57 -14.37
C LYS A 261 -14.33 18.81 -15.46
N GLY A 262 -14.12 17.86 -16.37
CA GLY A 262 -13.18 17.98 -17.47
C GLY A 262 -11.71 17.97 -17.03
N VAL A 263 -11.41 17.45 -15.83
CA VAL A 263 -10.03 17.31 -15.36
C VAL A 263 -9.46 16.00 -15.90
N GLU A 264 -8.39 16.08 -16.68
CA GLU A 264 -7.78 14.88 -17.28
C GLU A 264 -7.07 14.02 -16.22
N PRO A 265 -7.40 12.72 -16.14
CA PRO A 265 -6.68 11.76 -15.30
C PRO A 265 -5.26 11.51 -15.79
N ASN A 266 -4.34 11.27 -14.87
CA ASN A 266 -2.98 10.88 -15.19
C ASN A 266 -2.74 9.38 -14.90
N GLU A 267 -1.52 8.90 -15.19
CA GLU A 267 -1.09 7.51 -14.95
C GLU A 267 -1.38 7.04 -13.51
N VAL A 268 -1.11 7.91 -12.52
CA VAL A 268 -1.32 7.60 -11.10
C VAL A 268 -2.81 7.50 -10.78
N THR A 269 -3.64 8.41 -11.31
CA THR A 269 -5.10 8.33 -11.17
C THR A 269 -5.63 6.98 -11.64
N PHE A 270 -5.18 6.51 -12.80
CA PHE A 270 -5.61 5.21 -13.33
C PHE A 270 -5.15 4.04 -12.47
N VAL A 271 -3.93 4.05 -11.94
CA VAL A 271 -3.46 3.02 -11.01
C VAL A 271 -4.37 2.95 -9.77
N CYS A 272 -4.78 4.08 -9.20
CA CYS A 272 -5.70 4.12 -8.06
C CYS A 272 -7.09 3.57 -8.41
N VAL A 273 -7.65 3.97 -9.56
CA VAL A 273 -8.97 3.49 -10.02
C VAL A 273 -8.95 1.99 -10.35
N LEU A 274 -7.88 1.51 -11.00
CA LEU A 274 -7.68 0.08 -11.29
C LEU A 274 -7.56 -0.75 -10.00
N SER A 275 -6.90 -0.20 -8.96
CA SER A 275 -6.86 -0.81 -7.63
C SER A 275 -8.26 -0.93 -7.01
N ALA A 276 -9.10 0.11 -7.12
CA ALA A 276 -10.48 0.05 -6.66
C ALA A 276 -11.29 -1.04 -7.38
N CYS A 277 -11.17 -1.10 -8.72
CA CYS A 277 -11.89 -2.09 -9.53
C CYS A 277 -11.42 -3.51 -9.23
N SER A 278 -10.11 -3.70 -9.05
CA SER A 278 -9.49 -4.96 -8.62
C SER A 278 -10.05 -5.45 -7.29
N GLN A 279 -10.26 -4.56 -6.32
CA GLN A 279 -10.83 -4.90 -5.03
C GLN A 279 -12.34 -5.18 -5.11
N LEU A 280 -13.09 -4.48 -5.96
CA LEU A 280 -14.51 -4.73 -6.19
C LEU A 280 -14.81 -5.94 -7.09
N GLY A 281 -13.85 -6.37 -7.90
CA GLY A 281 -14.03 -7.37 -8.96
C GLY A 281 -14.91 -6.89 -10.11
N ALA A 282 -14.88 -5.59 -10.41
CA ALA A 282 -15.69 -4.95 -11.44
C ALA A 282 -15.01 -5.04 -12.83
N LEU A 283 -15.16 -6.18 -13.50
CA LEU A 283 -14.48 -6.48 -14.77
C LEU A 283 -14.97 -5.58 -15.92
N GLU A 284 -16.26 -5.35 -16.04
CA GLU A 284 -16.82 -4.59 -17.17
C GLU A 284 -16.45 -3.11 -17.06
N LEU A 285 -16.57 -2.53 -15.86
CA LEU A 285 -16.04 -1.20 -15.57
C LEU A 285 -14.54 -1.11 -15.88
N SER A 286 -13.78 -2.15 -15.54
CA SER A 286 -12.34 -2.17 -15.78
C SER A 286 -11.96 -2.21 -17.25
N ARG A 287 -12.68 -2.98 -18.07
CA ARG A 287 -12.51 -2.98 -19.53
C ARG A 287 -12.80 -1.60 -20.11
N TRP A 288 -13.86 -0.95 -19.64
CA TRP A 288 -14.16 0.42 -20.03
C TRP A 288 -13.04 1.40 -19.63
N ILE A 289 -12.50 1.29 -18.41
CA ILE A 289 -11.36 2.12 -17.97
C ILE A 289 -10.14 1.88 -18.85
N HIS A 290 -9.81 0.63 -19.14
CA HIS A 290 -8.68 0.26 -20.00
C HIS A 290 -8.81 0.90 -21.40
N MET A 291 -10.01 0.86 -21.99
CA MET A 291 -10.28 1.56 -23.25
C MET A 291 -10.21 3.09 -23.12
N TYR A 292 -10.68 3.63 -22.01
CA TYR A 292 -10.64 5.07 -21.73
C TYR A 292 -9.21 5.59 -21.55
N MET A 293 -8.29 4.79 -21.00
CA MET A 293 -6.87 5.14 -20.88
C MET A 293 -6.22 5.41 -22.24
N HIS A 294 -6.58 4.66 -23.27
CA HIS A 294 -6.14 4.94 -24.64
C HIS A 294 -6.66 6.28 -25.15
N LYS A 295 -7.92 6.63 -24.85
CA LYS A 295 -8.51 7.93 -25.21
C LYS A 295 -7.78 9.10 -24.53
N CYS A 296 -7.33 8.91 -23.29
CA CYS A 296 -6.54 9.89 -22.55
C CYS A 296 -5.05 9.95 -22.94
N ASN A 297 -4.61 9.19 -23.96
CA ASN A 297 -3.21 9.10 -24.39
C ASN A 297 -2.23 8.79 -23.23
N VAL A 298 -2.67 7.97 -22.27
CA VAL A 298 -1.85 7.54 -21.13
C VAL A 298 -0.70 6.67 -21.63
N LYS A 299 0.50 6.87 -21.09
CA LYS A 299 1.62 5.99 -21.40
C LYS A 299 1.49 4.69 -20.60
N PHE A 300 1.42 3.57 -21.32
CA PHE A 300 1.45 2.24 -20.74
C PHE A 300 2.89 1.87 -20.35
N ASN A 301 3.36 2.48 -19.26
CA ASN A 301 4.62 2.12 -18.63
C ASN A 301 4.46 0.84 -17.78
N GLN A 302 5.56 0.35 -17.21
CA GLN A 302 5.58 -0.87 -16.41
C GLN A 302 4.61 -0.82 -15.21
N ILE A 303 4.45 0.35 -14.60
CA ILE A 303 3.55 0.56 -13.45
C ILE A 303 2.09 0.41 -13.89
N VAL A 304 1.72 1.07 -14.99
CA VAL A 304 0.36 1.03 -15.53
C VAL A 304 -0.02 -0.38 -16.00
N VAL A 305 0.87 -1.05 -16.75
CA VAL A 305 0.61 -2.42 -17.22
C VAL A 305 0.57 -3.41 -16.05
N GLY A 306 1.46 -3.28 -15.06
CA GLY A 306 1.40 -4.07 -13.83
C GLY A 306 0.08 -3.91 -13.07
N ALA A 307 -0.44 -2.68 -12.99
CA ALA A 307 -1.74 -2.41 -12.38
C ALA A 307 -2.90 -3.05 -13.16
N LEU A 308 -2.84 -3.05 -14.50
CA LEU A 308 -3.82 -3.74 -15.35
C LEU A 308 -3.76 -5.26 -15.17
N ILE A 309 -2.57 -5.87 -15.15
CA ILE A 309 -2.39 -7.30 -14.90
C ILE A 309 -3.01 -7.69 -13.56
N ASN A 310 -2.69 -6.94 -12.49
CA ASN A 310 -3.26 -7.19 -11.17
C ASN A 310 -4.79 -6.99 -11.16
N MET A 311 -5.29 -5.97 -11.86
CA MET A 311 -6.74 -5.73 -11.97
C MET A 311 -7.44 -6.89 -12.68
N TYR A 312 -7.01 -7.29 -13.89
CA TYR A 312 -7.65 -8.35 -14.66
C TYR A 312 -7.60 -9.69 -13.93
N SER A 313 -6.45 -10.02 -13.33
CA SER A 313 -6.30 -11.21 -12.48
C SER A 313 -7.32 -11.21 -11.34
N ARG A 314 -7.46 -10.09 -10.61
CA ARG A 314 -8.38 -9.99 -9.46
C ARG A 314 -9.84 -9.77 -9.81
N CYS A 315 -10.16 -9.51 -11.08
CA CYS A 315 -11.52 -9.52 -11.63
C CYS A 315 -11.89 -10.87 -12.26
N GLY A 316 -10.99 -11.86 -12.22
CA GLY A 316 -11.25 -13.23 -12.65
C GLY A 316 -11.01 -13.49 -14.14
N ASP A 317 -10.33 -12.57 -14.83
CA ASP A 317 -9.94 -12.70 -16.24
C ASP A 317 -8.40 -12.85 -16.34
N ILE A 318 -7.93 -14.04 -15.96
CA ILE A 318 -6.48 -14.34 -15.89
C ILE A 318 -5.84 -14.43 -17.29
N ASP A 319 -6.64 -14.75 -18.31
CA ASP A 319 -6.18 -14.88 -19.69
C ASP A 319 -5.77 -13.50 -20.23
N GLU A 320 -6.59 -12.47 -20.03
CA GLU A 320 -6.25 -11.09 -20.42
C GLU A 320 -5.03 -10.56 -19.64
N ALA A 321 -4.91 -10.94 -18.36
CA ALA A 321 -3.74 -10.59 -17.56
C ALA A 321 -2.45 -11.22 -18.11
N GLN A 322 -2.51 -12.49 -18.55
CA GLN A 322 -1.40 -13.19 -19.18
C GLN A 322 -1.02 -12.55 -20.52
N LEU A 323 -2.00 -12.20 -21.36
CA LEU A 323 -1.76 -11.50 -22.63
C LEU A 323 -1.01 -10.18 -22.41
N LEU A 324 -1.48 -9.36 -21.47
CA LEU A 324 -0.83 -8.09 -21.12
C LEU A 324 0.60 -8.30 -20.61
N PHE A 325 0.81 -9.34 -19.80
CA PHE A 325 2.13 -9.68 -19.29
C PHE A 325 3.08 -10.11 -20.42
N ASP A 326 2.62 -10.97 -21.34
CA ASP A 326 3.42 -11.47 -22.44
C ASP A 326 3.83 -10.34 -23.40
N ASP A 327 2.92 -9.41 -23.69
CA ASP A 327 3.15 -8.22 -24.53
C ASP A 327 4.15 -7.21 -23.93
N MET A 328 4.47 -7.30 -22.62
CA MET A 328 5.47 -6.43 -22.00
C MET A 328 6.87 -6.67 -22.57
N LYS A 329 7.43 -5.64 -23.22
CA LYS A 329 8.81 -5.63 -23.74
C LYS A 329 9.87 -5.72 -22.64
N VAL A 330 9.63 -5.07 -21.51
CA VAL A 330 10.55 -5.04 -20.37
C VAL A 330 9.74 -5.34 -19.12
N LYS A 331 9.94 -6.55 -18.59
CA LYS A 331 9.32 -7.03 -17.36
C LYS A 331 10.22 -6.69 -16.17
N ASP A 332 9.62 -6.20 -15.11
CA ASP A 332 10.28 -5.88 -13.84
C ASP A 332 9.73 -6.74 -12.70
N VAL A 333 10.30 -6.59 -11.50
CA VAL A 333 9.85 -7.35 -10.31
C VAL A 333 8.35 -7.16 -10.04
N SER A 334 7.79 -5.97 -10.29
CA SER A 334 6.38 -5.67 -10.02
C SER A 334 5.43 -6.41 -10.97
N SER A 335 5.76 -6.45 -12.27
CA SER A 335 4.97 -7.20 -13.27
C SER A 335 4.99 -8.71 -13.01
N TYR A 336 6.15 -9.29 -12.68
CA TYR A 336 6.26 -10.70 -12.30
C TYR A 336 5.46 -10.99 -11.03
N ASN A 337 5.56 -10.14 -10.00
CA ASN A 337 4.78 -10.32 -8.77
C ASN A 337 3.28 -10.28 -9.03
N SER A 338 2.81 -9.36 -9.88
CA SER A 338 1.39 -9.24 -10.23
C SER A 338 0.87 -10.51 -10.90
N MET A 339 1.63 -11.06 -11.85
CA MET A 339 1.24 -12.28 -12.56
C MET A 339 1.37 -13.54 -11.69
N ILE A 340 2.46 -13.71 -10.94
CA ILE A 340 2.65 -14.84 -10.01
C ILE A 340 1.54 -14.88 -8.96
N CYS A 341 1.22 -13.74 -8.35
CA CYS A 341 0.11 -13.64 -7.39
C CYS A 341 -1.24 -13.92 -8.06
N GLY A 342 -1.47 -13.43 -9.28
CA GLY A 342 -2.67 -13.71 -10.07
C GLY A 342 -2.86 -15.21 -10.31
N LEU A 343 -1.83 -15.89 -10.80
CA LEU A 343 -1.84 -17.35 -11.02
C LEU A 343 -2.07 -18.12 -9.72
N ALA A 344 -1.41 -17.72 -8.63
CA ALA A 344 -1.61 -18.29 -7.31
C ALA A 344 -3.06 -18.16 -6.83
N LEU A 345 -3.68 -16.97 -6.98
CA LEU A 345 -5.09 -16.72 -6.65
C LEU A 345 -6.04 -17.61 -7.47
N HIS A 346 -5.69 -17.96 -8.70
CA HIS A 346 -6.48 -18.85 -9.56
C HIS A 346 -6.20 -20.35 -9.30
N GLY A 347 -5.25 -20.68 -8.43
CA GLY A 347 -4.83 -22.05 -8.15
C GLY A 347 -3.96 -22.68 -9.25
N MET A 348 -3.39 -21.86 -10.14
CA MET A 348 -2.48 -22.26 -11.21
C MET A 348 -1.05 -22.34 -10.68
N SER A 349 -0.83 -23.25 -9.72
CA SER A 349 0.42 -23.31 -8.94
C SER A 349 1.63 -23.64 -9.80
N THR A 350 1.47 -24.52 -10.78
CA THR A 350 2.53 -24.95 -11.69
C THR A 350 3.06 -23.78 -12.53
N GLU A 351 2.15 -23.03 -13.14
CA GLU A 351 2.42 -21.87 -13.99
C GLU A 351 3.07 -20.75 -13.16
N ALA A 352 2.60 -20.52 -11.93
CA ALA A 352 3.21 -19.55 -11.02
C ALA A 352 4.67 -19.90 -10.68
N ILE A 353 4.97 -21.17 -10.44
CA ILE A 353 6.34 -21.65 -10.14
C ILE A 353 7.23 -21.57 -11.37
N GLU A 354 6.71 -21.92 -12.55
CA GLU A 354 7.44 -21.78 -13.81
C GLU A 354 7.81 -20.33 -14.09
N LEU A 355 6.87 -19.41 -13.84
CA LEU A 355 7.09 -17.99 -14.02
C LEU A 355 8.12 -17.42 -13.03
N PHE A 356 8.13 -17.91 -11.78
CA PHE A 356 9.19 -17.59 -10.81
C PHE A 356 10.56 -18.09 -11.26
N ARG A 357 10.64 -19.32 -11.78
CA ARG A 357 11.90 -19.86 -12.32
C ARG A 357 12.39 -19.04 -13.52
N GLU A 358 11.47 -18.58 -14.37
CA GLU A 358 11.81 -17.71 -15.50
C GLU A 358 12.33 -16.36 -15.03
N MET A 359 11.71 -15.73 -14.01
CA MET A 359 12.20 -14.51 -13.38
C MET A 359 13.65 -14.64 -12.92
N LEU A 360 13.99 -15.76 -12.26
CA LEU A 360 15.36 -16.05 -11.83
C LEU A 360 16.33 -16.22 -13.00
N LYS A 361 15.93 -16.93 -14.07
CA LYS A 361 16.76 -17.11 -15.28
C LYS A 361 17.06 -15.80 -15.99
N GLN A 362 16.12 -14.86 -15.97
CA GLN A 362 16.29 -13.51 -16.53
C GLN A 362 17.17 -12.61 -15.65
N GLY A 363 17.66 -13.10 -14.49
CA GLY A 363 18.50 -12.34 -13.57
C GLY A 363 17.73 -11.27 -12.79
N ILE A 364 16.40 -11.33 -12.76
CA ILE A 364 15.58 -10.39 -12.01
C ILE A 364 15.52 -10.87 -10.55
N SER A 365 16.04 -10.06 -9.63
CA SER A 365 16.09 -10.41 -8.21
C SER A 365 14.69 -10.40 -7.58
N PRO A 366 14.23 -11.53 -6.99
CA PRO A 366 12.99 -11.57 -6.21
C PRO A 366 13.02 -10.62 -5.02
N ASN A 367 11.84 -10.19 -4.58
CA ASN A 367 11.67 -9.46 -3.33
C ASN A 367 10.72 -10.21 -2.38
N SER A 368 10.52 -9.65 -1.19
CA SER A 368 9.57 -10.17 -0.17
C SER A 368 8.20 -10.52 -0.76
N ILE A 369 7.63 -9.63 -1.59
CA ILE A 369 6.31 -9.83 -2.21
C ILE A 369 6.32 -11.01 -3.20
N THR A 370 7.42 -11.21 -3.95
CA THR A 370 7.57 -12.36 -4.86
C THR A 370 7.40 -13.66 -4.09
N PHE A 371 8.07 -13.78 -2.94
CA PHE A 371 8.02 -15.01 -2.13
C PHE A 371 6.65 -15.27 -1.53
N VAL A 372 5.92 -14.24 -1.09
CA VAL A 372 4.52 -14.41 -0.67
C VAL A 372 3.68 -14.99 -1.82
N GLY A 373 3.83 -14.47 -3.04
CA GLY A 373 3.12 -14.97 -4.21
C GLY A 373 3.41 -16.45 -4.51
N VAL A 374 4.69 -16.83 -4.52
CA VAL A 374 5.10 -18.21 -4.83
C VAL A 374 4.75 -19.18 -3.68
N LEU A 375 4.88 -18.77 -2.42
CA LEU A 375 4.48 -19.61 -1.29
C LEU A 375 2.95 -19.80 -1.24
N ASN A 376 2.16 -18.79 -1.61
CA ASN A 376 0.71 -18.95 -1.79
C ASN A 376 0.39 -19.92 -2.93
N ALA A 377 1.15 -19.89 -4.03
CA ALA A 377 1.02 -20.89 -5.09
C ALA A 377 1.31 -22.31 -4.56
N CYS A 378 2.36 -22.49 -3.76
CA CYS A 378 2.66 -23.75 -3.10
C CYS A 378 1.54 -24.18 -2.14
N SER A 379 0.93 -23.24 -1.41
CA SER A 379 -0.20 -23.49 -0.50
C SER A 379 -1.41 -24.04 -1.25
N HIS A 380 -1.84 -23.35 -2.31
CA HIS A 380 -2.97 -23.79 -3.12
C HIS A 380 -2.71 -25.07 -3.92
N GLY A 381 -1.43 -25.38 -4.17
CA GLY A 381 -1.00 -26.61 -4.84
C GLY A 381 -0.65 -27.78 -3.91
N GLY A 382 -0.62 -27.56 -2.59
CA GLY A 382 -0.19 -28.56 -1.60
C GLY A 382 1.29 -28.98 -1.71
N LEU A 383 2.15 -28.11 -2.23
CA LEU A 383 3.55 -28.40 -2.53
C LEU A 383 4.46 -28.13 -1.32
N VAL A 384 4.35 -28.98 -0.29
CA VAL A 384 5.03 -28.76 1.01
C VAL A 384 6.55 -28.67 0.89
N GLU A 385 7.17 -29.67 0.26
CA GLU A 385 8.64 -29.76 0.16
C GLU A 385 9.22 -28.56 -0.61
N LEU A 386 8.62 -28.23 -1.75
CA LEU A 386 9.00 -27.05 -2.52
C LEU A 386 8.74 -25.75 -1.75
N GLY A 387 7.67 -25.67 -0.96
CA GLY A 387 7.40 -24.54 -0.08
C GLY A 387 8.55 -24.29 0.91
N PHE A 388 9.06 -25.34 1.56
CA PHE A 388 10.21 -25.23 2.45
C PHE A 388 11.51 -24.85 1.73
N GLU A 389 11.77 -25.45 0.57
CA GLU A 389 12.93 -25.10 -0.26
C GLU A 389 12.93 -23.61 -0.61
N ILE A 390 11.79 -23.09 -1.08
CA ILE A 390 11.61 -21.69 -1.45
C ILE A 390 11.73 -20.79 -0.22
N PHE A 391 11.10 -21.14 0.90
CA PHE A 391 11.19 -20.37 2.14
C PHE A 391 12.63 -20.26 2.65
N GLN A 392 13.40 -21.35 2.63
CA GLN A 392 14.80 -21.34 3.03
C GLN A 392 15.69 -20.57 2.03
N SER A 393 15.37 -20.63 0.75
CA SER A 393 16.11 -19.89 -0.30
C SER A 393 16.08 -18.38 -0.09
N MET A 394 15.02 -17.84 0.54
CA MET A 394 14.87 -16.41 0.82
C MET A 394 16.08 -15.84 1.56
N GLU A 395 16.48 -16.48 2.66
CA GLU A 395 17.59 -16.02 3.48
C GLU A 395 18.93 -16.48 2.90
N THR A 396 19.02 -17.74 2.47
CA THR A 396 20.27 -18.38 2.06
C THR A 396 20.79 -17.90 0.70
N LEU A 397 19.90 -17.67 -0.28
CA LEU A 397 20.28 -17.29 -1.65
C LEU A 397 19.99 -15.81 -1.95
N HIS A 398 18.96 -15.24 -1.34
CA HIS A 398 18.50 -13.88 -1.67
C HIS A 398 18.76 -12.84 -0.56
N GLY A 399 19.20 -13.26 0.63
CA GLY A 399 19.46 -12.35 1.75
C GLY A 399 18.22 -11.63 2.27
N ILE A 400 17.03 -12.18 2.01
CA ILE A 400 15.74 -11.64 2.43
C ILE A 400 15.30 -12.37 3.69
N LYS A 401 15.14 -11.63 4.78
CA LYS A 401 14.62 -12.20 6.04
C LYS A 401 13.12 -12.48 5.92
N PRO A 402 12.66 -13.68 6.30
CA PRO A 402 11.23 -13.97 6.32
C PRO A 402 10.47 -13.08 7.31
N HIS A 403 9.43 -12.40 6.82
CA HIS A 403 8.44 -11.67 7.61
C HIS A 403 7.19 -12.52 7.93
N ILE A 404 6.26 -11.97 8.72
CA ILE A 404 5.05 -12.65 9.22
C ILE A 404 4.23 -13.25 8.08
N GLU A 405 4.13 -12.56 6.94
CA GLU A 405 3.35 -13.00 5.78
C GLU A 405 3.87 -14.33 5.21
N HIS A 406 5.20 -14.48 5.11
CA HIS A 406 5.83 -15.70 4.59
C HIS A 406 5.62 -16.88 5.53
N HIS A 407 5.74 -16.65 6.84
CA HIS A 407 5.46 -17.67 7.84
C HIS A 407 3.98 -18.06 7.82
N GLY A 408 3.08 -17.10 7.61
CA GLY A 408 1.65 -17.34 7.41
C GLY A 408 1.39 -18.27 6.23
N CYS A 409 2.07 -18.06 5.10
CA CYS A 409 1.99 -18.98 3.95
C CYS A 409 2.47 -20.40 4.31
N MET A 410 3.56 -20.54 5.07
CA MET A 410 4.07 -21.86 5.51
C MET A 410 3.08 -22.59 6.42
N VAL A 411 2.45 -21.87 7.36
CA VAL A 411 1.40 -22.43 8.21
C VAL A 411 0.18 -22.84 7.39
N ASP A 412 -0.21 -22.04 6.38
CA ASP A 412 -1.31 -22.39 5.48
C ASP A 412 -0.99 -23.65 4.64
N ILE A 413 0.23 -23.77 4.10
CA ILE A 413 0.71 -24.97 3.38
C ILE A 413 0.57 -26.23 4.27
N LEU A 414 1.14 -26.18 5.48
CA LEU A 414 1.12 -27.32 6.41
C LEU A 414 -0.30 -27.64 6.90
N GLY A 415 -1.09 -26.60 7.19
CA GLY A 415 -2.46 -26.70 7.65
C GLY A 415 -3.37 -27.37 6.63
N ARG A 416 -3.32 -26.95 5.36
CA ARG A 416 -4.13 -27.55 4.29
C ARG A 416 -3.82 -29.02 4.06
N VAL A 417 -2.54 -29.42 4.13
CA VAL A 417 -2.11 -30.82 3.97
C VAL A 417 -2.42 -31.66 5.22
N GLY A 418 -2.69 -31.03 6.37
CA GLY A 418 -3.02 -31.72 7.63
C GLY A 418 -1.80 -32.05 8.49
N ARG A 419 -0.61 -31.51 8.19
CA ARG A 419 0.61 -31.63 9.02
C ARG A 419 0.55 -30.66 10.21
N LEU A 420 -0.49 -30.79 11.04
CA LEU A 420 -0.86 -29.80 12.07
C LEU A 420 0.16 -29.68 13.20
N GLU A 421 0.72 -30.80 13.65
CA GLU A 421 1.79 -30.80 14.68
C GLU A 421 3.03 -30.07 14.19
N GLU A 422 3.40 -30.27 12.93
CA GLU A 422 4.54 -29.56 12.34
C GLU A 422 4.27 -28.07 12.19
N ALA A 423 3.03 -27.70 11.82
CA ALA A 423 2.61 -26.30 11.76
C ALA A 423 2.66 -25.63 13.14
N TYR A 424 2.19 -26.31 14.18
CA TYR A 424 2.26 -25.81 15.55
C TYR A 424 3.70 -25.65 16.03
N ASN A 425 4.54 -26.67 15.82
CA ASN A 425 5.97 -26.60 16.14
C ASN A 425 6.70 -25.51 15.35
N PHE A 426 6.30 -25.24 14.10
CA PHE A 426 6.85 -24.17 13.30
C PHE A 426 6.55 -22.80 13.93
N ILE A 427 5.31 -22.55 14.38
CA ILE A 427 4.92 -21.33 15.08
C ILE A 427 5.71 -21.17 16.40
N GLU A 428 5.84 -22.25 17.18
CA GLU A 428 6.57 -22.20 18.45
C GLU A 428 8.05 -21.81 18.28
N ARG A 429 8.69 -22.25 17.19
CA ARG A 429 10.09 -21.88 16.88
C ARG A 429 10.27 -20.42 16.50
N MET A 430 9.23 -19.74 16.01
CA MET A 430 9.31 -18.34 15.63
C MET A 430 9.40 -17.40 16.85
N GLY A 431 8.98 -17.87 18.03
CA GLY A 431 8.93 -17.07 19.25
C GLY A 431 7.73 -16.12 19.30
N ALA A 432 7.26 -15.83 20.52
CA ALA A 432 6.00 -15.13 20.78
C ALA A 432 5.88 -13.73 20.14
N GLN A 433 6.99 -13.07 19.83
CA GLN A 433 7.00 -11.73 19.21
C GLN A 433 6.57 -11.74 17.73
N HIS A 434 6.64 -12.89 17.06
CA HIS A 434 6.43 -13.01 15.61
C HIS A 434 5.16 -13.77 15.23
N VAL A 435 4.32 -14.10 16.22
CA VAL A 435 3.06 -14.83 16.01
C VAL A 435 1.91 -13.84 15.82
N ASP A 436 1.21 -13.97 14.70
CA ASP A 436 0.03 -13.16 14.35
C ASP A 436 -1.27 -13.95 14.61
N ASP A 437 -2.34 -13.23 14.95
CA ASP A 437 -3.65 -13.81 15.26
C ASP A 437 -4.24 -14.54 14.04
N LYS A 438 -4.04 -13.99 12.84
CA LYS A 438 -4.44 -14.60 11.57
C LYS A 438 -3.77 -15.93 11.28
N MET A 439 -2.49 -16.07 11.67
CA MET A 439 -1.74 -17.31 11.50
C MET A 439 -2.28 -18.42 12.41
N LEU A 440 -2.57 -18.08 13.67
CA LEU A 440 -3.23 -18.98 14.61
C LEU A 440 -4.64 -19.34 14.13
N CYS A 441 -5.40 -18.37 13.58
CA CYS A 441 -6.71 -18.63 13.01
C CYS A 441 -6.67 -19.57 11.80
N ALA A 442 -5.67 -19.43 10.92
CA ALA A 442 -5.47 -20.32 9.78
C ALA A 442 -5.18 -21.76 10.24
N LEU A 443 -4.32 -21.92 11.25
CA LEU A 443 -4.03 -23.23 11.83
C LEU A 443 -5.25 -23.81 12.56
N LEU A 444 -5.98 -23.00 13.33
CA LEU A 444 -7.18 -23.44 14.05
C LEU A 444 -8.30 -23.85 13.08
N SER A 445 -8.45 -23.12 11.97
CA SER A 445 -9.35 -23.52 10.87
C SER A 445 -8.93 -24.86 10.27
N SER A 446 -7.63 -25.08 10.07
CA SER A 446 -7.11 -26.36 9.59
C SER A 446 -7.35 -27.51 10.59
N CYS A 447 -7.19 -27.25 11.90
CA CYS A 447 -7.50 -28.20 12.96
C CYS A 447 -8.97 -28.60 12.97
N LYS A 448 -9.88 -27.64 12.74
CA LYS A 448 -11.31 -27.91 12.57
C LYS A 448 -11.57 -28.83 11.36
N ILE A 449 -10.97 -28.53 10.20
CA ILE A 449 -11.15 -29.31 8.96
C ILE A 449 -10.67 -30.75 9.15
N HIS A 450 -9.47 -30.94 9.70
CA HIS A 450 -8.86 -32.26 9.92
C HIS A 450 -9.30 -32.94 11.22
N ARG A 451 -10.24 -32.34 11.97
CA ARG A 451 -10.80 -32.83 13.24
C ARG A 451 -9.74 -33.15 14.31
N ASN A 452 -8.64 -32.39 14.36
CA ASN A 452 -7.61 -32.53 15.38
C ASN A 452 -7.92 -31.59 16.56
N SER A 453 -8.48 -32.17 17.63
CA SER A 453 -8.82 -31.42 18.84
C SER A 453 -7.62 -31.06 19.70
N GLU A 454 -6.54 -31.84 19.67
CA GLU A 454 -5.38 -31.67 20.56
C GLU A 454 -4.59 -30.39 20.20
N VAL A 455 -4.11 -30.30 18.96
CA VAL A 455 -3.45 -29.08 18.47
C VAL A 455 -4.42 -27.91 18.48
N GLY A 456 -5.69 -28.15 18.12
CA GLY A 456 -6.71 -27.12 18.09
C GLY A 456 -6.94 -26.47 19.47
N GLU A 457 -6.95 -27.25 20.55
CA GLU A 457 -7.06 -26.71 21.91
C GLU A 457 -5.83 -25.88 22.31
N GLN A 458 -4.63 -26.33 21.95
CA GLN A 458 -3.38 -25.59 22.21
C GLN A 458 -3.38 -24.24 21.49
N VAL A 459 -3.72 -24.24 20.20
CA VAL A 459 -3.84 -23.01 19.38
C VAL A 459 -4.94 -22.10 19.91
N ALA A 460 -6.10 -22.65 20.30
CA ALA A 460 -7.21 -21.87 20.85
C ALA A 460 -6.82 -21.17 22.16
N LYS A 461 -6.11 -21.87 23.05
CA LYS A 461 -5.58 -21.28 24.29
C LYS A 461 -4.62 -20.14 23.99
N ARG A 462 -3.69 -20.34 23.05
CA ARG A 462 -2.70 -19.32 22.67
C ARG A 462 -3.35 -18.07 22.08
N LEU A 463 -4.33 -18.26 21.19
CA LEU A 463 -5.09 -17.17 20.59
C LEU A 463 -5.91 -16.39 21.64
N SER A 464 -6.37 -17.07 22.69
CA SER A 464 -7.09 -16.45 23.81
C SER A 464 -6.22 -15.58 24.72
N GLU A 465 -4.89 -15.80 24.71
CA GLU A 465 -3.91 -15.02 25.49
C GLU A 465 -3.48 -13.73 24.76
N CYS A 466 -3.87 -13.55 23.49
CA CYS A 466 -3.58 -12.35 22.72
C CYS A 466 -4.33 -11.12 23.27
N SER A 467 -3.61 -10.01 23.47
CA SER A 467 -4.16 -8.79 24.11
C SER A 467 -5.14 -8.01 23.24
N LYS A 468 -5.05 -8.16 21.91
CA LYS A 468 -5.98 -7.62 20.93
C LYS A 468 -6.34 -8.72 19.94
N MET A 469 -7.62 -8.99 19.78
CA MET A 469 -8.15 -9.95 18.83
C MET A 469 -9.14 -9.24 17.91
N ASP A 470 -9.09 -9.53 16.62
CA ASP A 470 -10.09 -9.05 15.67
C ASP A 470 -11.41 -9.85 15.78
N SER A 471 -12.46 -9.36 15.11
CA SER A 471 -13.75 -10.06 15.05
C SER A 471 -13.62 -11.48 14.46
N GLY A 472 -12.71 -11.66 13.50
CA GLY A 472 -12.48 -12.94 12.84
C GLY A 472 -11.97 -14.00 13.81
N SER A 473 -11.07 -13.64 14.71
CA SER A 473 -10.44 -14.52 15.69
C SER A 473 -11.43 -15.02 16.73
N TYR A 474 -12.29 -14.13 17.26
CA TYR A 474 -13.39 -14.52 18.15
C TYR A 474 -14.37 -15.48 17.47
N ILE A 475 -14.76 -15.17 16.24
CA ILE A 475 -15.66 -16.02 15.45
C ILE A 475 -15.00 -17.38 15.20
N MET A 476 -13.69 -17.42 14.93
CA MET A 476 -13.00 -18.69 14.74
C MET A 476 -12.99 -19.53 16.01
N LEU A 477 -12.62 -18.97 17.18
CA LEU A 477 -12.66 -19.70 18.45
C LEU A 477 -14.05 -20.24 18.77
N SER A 478 -15.08 -19.40 18.60
CA SER A 478 -16.47 -19.81 18.75
C SER A 478 -16.80 -20.98 17.82
N ASN A 479 -16.42 -20.89 16.55
CA ASN A 479 -16.68 -21.92 15.56
C ASN A 479 -15.93 -23.22 15.85
N PHE A 480 -14.69 -23.15 16.33
CA PHE A 480 -13.90 -24.30 16.73
C PHE A 480 -14.56 -25.05 17.89
N TYR A 481 -14.88 -24.37 18.99
CA TYR A 481 -15.53 -25.02 20.13
C TYR A 481 -16.92 -25.56 19.80
N ALA A 482 -17.69 -24.83 18.96
CA ALA A 482 -18.97 -25.33 18.46
C ALA A 482 -18.80 -26.62 17.64
N SER A 483 -17.75 -26.73 16.81
CA SER A 483 -17.48 -27.95 16.03
C SER A 483 -17.12 -29.16 16.90
N LEU A 484 -16.66 -28.94 18.13
CA LEU A 484 -16.41 -29.97 19.13
C LEU A 484 -17.65 -30.26 20.01
N GLY A 485 -18.81 -29.64 19.73
CA GLY A 485 -20.02 -29.74 20.55
C GLY A 485 -19.96 -29.01 21.88
N ARG A 486 -18.94 -28.17 22.10
CA ARG A 486 -18.72 -27.42 23.36
C ARG A 486 -19.38 -26.04 23.30
N TRP A 487 -20.71 -26.02 23.27
CA TRP A 487 -21.52 -24.82 23.09
C TRP A 487 -21.33 -23.73 24.15
N ASN A 488 -21.05 -24.10 25.40
CA ASN A 488 -20.81 -23.15 26.49
C ASN A 488 -19.57 -22.28 26.22
N PHE A 489 -18.46 -22.89 25.79
CA PHE A 489 -17.25 -22.16 25.42
C PHE A 489 -17.47 -21.29 24.18
N ALA A 490 -18.20 -21.80 23.19
CA ALA A 490 -18.55 -21.00 22.00
C ALA A 490 -19.43 -19.78 22.33
N ALA A 491 -20.36 -19.91 23.28
CA ALA A 491 -21.17 -18.79 23.77
C ALA A 491 -20.31 -17.76 24.54
N GLU A 492 -19.36 -18.21 25.35
CA GLU A 492 -18.45 -17.33 26.10
C GLU A 492 -17.65 -16.40 25.17
N PHE A 493 -17.12 -16.91 24.05
CA PHE A 493 -16.38 -16.08 23.10
C PHE A 493 -17.28 -15.09 22.34
N ARG A 494 -18.54 -15.46 22.06
CA ARG A 494 -19.53 -14.53 21.48
C ARG A 494 -19.88 -13.41 22.46
N GLU A 495 -20.09 -13.73 23.73
CA GLU A 495 -20.35 -12.75 24.78
C GLU A 495 -19.15 -11.81 25.02
N LYS A 496 -17.92 -12.35 25.02
CA LYS A 496 -16.69 -11.54 25.11
C LYS A 496 -16.56 -10.55 23.95
N MET A 497 -16.87 -10.99 22.73
CA MET A 497 -16.87 -10.14 21.54
C MET A 497 -17.90 -9.00 21.64
N GLU A 498 -19.13 -9.31 22.08
CA GLU A 498 -20.20 -8.32 22.29
C GLU A 498 -19.84 -7.30 23.38
N LYS A 499 -19.34 -7.77 24.55
CA LYS A 499 -18.89 -6.90 25.65
C LYS A 499 -17.71 -6.01 25.25
N GLY A 500 -16.86 -6.49 24.35
CA GLY A 500 -15.75 -5.72 23.79
C GLY A 500 -16.16 -4.67 22.75
N GLY A 501 -17.45 -4.59 22.39
CA GLY A 501 -17.94 -3.71 21.34
C GLY A 501 -17.43 -4.06 19.94
N ILE A 502 -16.93 -5.28 19.75
CA ILE A 502 -16.37 -5.73 18.47
C ILE A 502 -17.52 -6.20 17.59
N LEU A 503 -17.75 -5.49 16.50
CA LEU A 503 -18.81 -5.83 15.54
C LEU A 503 -18.37 -6.98 14.63
N LYS A 504 -19.29 -7.91 14.38
CA LYS A 504 -19.09 -8.96 13.38
C LYS A 504 -19.15 -8.35 11.98
N GLU A 505 -18.10 -8.55 11.20
CA GLU A 505 -18.14 -8.25 9.76
C GLU A 505 -19.20 -9.13 9.08
N PRO A 506 -20.23 -8.56 8.45
CA PRO A 506 -21.25 -9.32 7.77
C PRO A 506 -20.68 -9.94 6.48
N GLY A 507 -21.09 -11.17 6.18
CA GLY A 507 -20.79 -11.78 4.90
C GLY A 507 -21.57 -11.08 3.78
N CYS A 508 -20.86 -10.49 2.85
CA CYS A 508 -21.39 -9.77 1.70
C CYS A 508 -20.90 -10.41 0.40
N SER A 509 -21.82 -10.62 -0.53
CA SER A 509 -21.50 -11.06 -1.89
C SER A 509 -21.93 -9.99 -2.88
N SER A 510 -21.02 -9.61 -3.77
CA SER A 510 -21.29 -8.65 -4.83
C SER A 510 -21.21 -9.30 -6.22
N ILE A 511 -22.01 -8.78 -7.14
CA ILE A 511 -22.04 -9.19 -8.55
C ILE A 511 -22.19 -7.94 -9.43
N GLU A 512 -21.41 -7.87 -10.50
CA GLU A 512 -21.53 -6.81 -11.51
C GLU A 512 -22.51 -7.26 -12.61
N VAL A 513 -23.58 -6.48 -12.81
CA VAL A 513 -24.55 -6.67 -13.89
C VAL A 513 -24.83 -5.31 -14.51
N ASN A 514 -24.75 -5.22 -15.85
CA ASN A 514 -24.99 -3.97 -16.60
C ASN A 514 -24.17 -2.77 -16.08
N ASN A 515 -22.88 -2.98 -15.75
CA ASN A 515 -21.95 -1.99 -15.17
C ASN A 515 -22.36 -1.42 -13.80
N VAL A 516 -23.26 -2.10 -13.09
CA VAL A 516 -23.65 -1.77 -11.72
C VAL A 516 -23.25 -2.92 -10.80
N ILE A 517 -22.63 -2.58 -9.68
CA ILE A 517 -22.28 -3.54 -8.64
C ILE A 517 -23.49 -3.67 -7.71
N HIS A 518 -24.02 -4.88 -7.59
CA HIS A 518 -25.10 -5.21 -6.69
C HIS A 518 -24.55 -6.02 -5.52
N GLU A 519 -24.74 -5.50 -4.30
CA GLU A 519 -24.30 -6.13 -3.06
C GLU A 519 -25.48 -6.82 -2.37
N PHE A 520 -25.21 -8.02 -1.85
CA PHE A 520 -26.19 -8.83 -1.15
C PHE A 520 -25.63 -9.24 0.21
N LEU A 521 -26.43 -9.07 1.25
CA LEU A 521 -26.21 -9.67 2.56
C LEU A 521 -27.02 -10.97 2.68
N SER A 522 -26.67 -11.81 3.66
CA SER A 522 -27.47 -13.00 3.96
C SER A 522 -28.90 -12.61 4.33
N GLY A 523 -29.88 -13.17 3.63
CA GLY A 523 -31.30 -12.85 3.82
C GLY A 523 -31.72 -11.42 3.40
N ASP A 524 -30.97 -10.76 2.51
CA ASP A 524 -31.25 -9.38 2.13
C ASP A 524 -32.59 -9.19 1.40
N LEU A 525 -33.36 -8.19 1.86
CA LEU A 525 -34.67 -7.80 1.33
C LEU A 525 -34.69 -6.38 0.75
N LYS A 526 -33.54 -5.70 0.70
CA LYS A 526 -33.44 -4.30 0.23
C LYS A 526 -33.46 -4.17 -1.29
N HIS A 527 -33.04 -5.22 -2.01
CA HIS A 527 -32.96 -5.18 -3.47
C HIS A 527 -34.35 -4.98 -4.11
N HIS A 528 -34.44 -4.11 -5.12
CA HIS A 528 -35.70 -3.79 -5.80
C HIS A 528 -36.35 -5.01 -6.48
N GLU A 529 -35.55 -5.93 -7.03
CA GLU A 529 -36.01 -7.19 -7.64
C GLU A 529 -36.08 -8.38 -6.67
N ARG A 530 -36.12 -8.15 -5.35
CA ARG A 530 -36.09 -9.24 -4.35
C ARG A 530 -37.08 -10.38 -4.62
N ARG A 531 -38.27 -10.07 -5.13
CA ARG A 531 -39.32 -11.07 -5.34
C ARG A 531 -38.89 -12.11 -6.39
N SER A 532 -38.32 -11.65 -7.49
CA SER A 532 -37.79 -12.50 -8.57
C SER A 532 -36.55 -13.27 -8.12
N ILE A 533 -35.67 -12.63 -7.34
CA ILE A 533 -34.46 -13.27 -6.79
C ILE A 533 -34.83 -14.45 -5.89
N TYR A 534 -35.76 -14.24 -4.95
CA TYR A 534 -36.18 -15.30 -4.03
C TYR A 534 -36.95 -16.41 -4.73
N GLN A 535 -37.76 -16.09 -5.74
CA GLN A 535 -38.40 -17.11 -6.57
C GLN A 535 -37.37 -17.98 -7.30
N LYS A 536 -36.31 -17.37 -7.86
CA LYS A 536 -35.22 -18.11 -8.50
C LYS A 536 -34.43 -18.94 -7.49
N LEU A 537 -34.20 -18.40 -6.30
CA LEU A 537 -33.53 -19.11 -5.21
C LEU A 537 -34.31 -20.36 -4.77
N GLU A 538 -35.63 -20.26 -4.62
CA GLU A 538 -36.52 -21.40 -4.31
C GLU A 538 -36.47 -22.47 -5.42
N GLU A 539 -36.51 -22.05 -6.68
CA GLU A 539 -36.34 -22.95 -7.83
C GLU A 539 -34.99 -23.68 -7.78
N LEU A 540 -33.88 -22.96 -7.55
CA LEU A 540 -32.55 -23.55 -7.44
C LEU A 540 -32.45 -24.52 -6.27
N ASN A 541 -32.98 -24.17 -5.10
CA ASN A 541 -33.00 -25.04 -3.93
C ASN A 541 -33.80 -26.33 -4.19
N TYR A 542 -34.85 -26.28 -5.00
CA TYR A 542 -35.58 -27.46 -5.43
C TYR A 542 -34.78 -28.31 -6.42
N LEU A 543 -34.19 -27.69 -7.44
CA LEU A 543 -33.42 -28.39 -8.48
C LEU A 543 -32.15 -29.05 -7.94
N THR A 544 -31.42 -28.38 -7.03
CA THR A 544 -30.23 -28.97 -6.43
C THR A 544 -30.58 -30.17 -5.55
N LYS A 545 -31.70 -30.13 -4.81
CA LYS A 545 -32.19 -31.29 -4.04
C LYS A 545 -32.51 -32.49 -4.92
N LEU A 546 -33.06 -32.29 -6.12
CA LEU A 546 -33.29 -33.38 -7.08
C LEU A 546 -31.99 -34.01 -7.59
N GLU A 547 -30.93 -33.24 -7.73
CA GLU A 547 -29.59 -33.71 -8.09
C GLU A 547 -28.83 -34.34 -6.89
N GLY A 548 -29.48 -34.53 -5.74
CA GLY A 548 -28.91 -35.19 -4.57
C GLY A 548 -28.18 -34.27 -3.59
N TYR A 549 -28.39 -32.95 -3.66
CA TYR A 549 -27.85 -32.01 -2.68
C TYR A 549 -28.46 -32.23 -1.29
N SER A 550 -27.60 -32.41 -0.29
CA SER A 550 -27.95 -32.37 1.12
C SER A 550 -27.29 -31.17 1.78
N PRO A 551 -28.05 -30.28 2.47
CA PRO A 551 -27.47 -29.18 3.22
C PRO A 551 -26.50 -29.69 4.28
N ALA A 552 -25.33 -29.06 4.38
CA ALA A 552 -24.35 -29.41 5.40
C ALA A 552 -24.72 -28.76 6.75
N THR A 553 -25.77 -29.26 7.41
CA THR A 553 -26.26 -28.72 8.70
C THR A 553 -25.21 -28.75 9.81
N GLU A 554 -24.21 -29.65 9.73
CA GLU A 554 -23.03 -29.69 10.60
C GLU A 554 -22.17 -28.40 10.55
N VAL A 555 -22.24 -27.65 9.44
CA VAL A 555 -21.47 -26.41 9.20
C VAL A 555 -22.18 -25.18 9.80
N ALA A 556 -23.49 -25.28 10.07
CA ALA A 556 -24.25 -24.22 10.74
C ALA A 556 -24.07 -24.32 12.25
N LEU A 557 -23.03 -23.64 12.75
CA LEU A 557 -22.56 -23.66 14.14
C LEU A 557 -23.43 -22.79 15.08
N HIS A 558 -24.75 -22.87 14.91
CA HIS A 558 -25.74 -22.28 15.79
C HIS A 558 -26.52 -23.41 16.50
N ASP A 559 -26.77 -23.23 17.79
CA ASP A 559 -27.60 -24.15 18.59
C ASP A 559 -29.09 -23.90 18.29
N ILE A 560 -29.48 -24.27 17.07
CA ILE A 560 -30.84 -24.13 16.52
C ILE A 560 -31.24 -25.45 15.84
N ASP A 561 -32.55 -25.67 15.69
CA ASP A 561 -33.10 -26.86 15.04
C ASP A 561 -32.57 -27.02 13.61
N ASP A 562 -32.41 -28.26 13.14
CA ASP A 562 -31.83 -28.55 11.83
C ASP A 562 -32.63 -27.93 10.68
N LYS A 563 -33.96 -27.77 10.80
CA LYS A 563 -34.75 -27.03 9.80
C LYS A 563 -34.41 -25.54 9.76
N GLN A 564 -34.11 -24.94 10.91
CA GLN A 564 -33.70 -23.53 10.97
C GLN A 564 -32.29 -23.32 10.41
N LYS A 565 -31.39 -24.30 10.60
CA LYS A 565 -30.07 -24.31 9.96
C LYS A 565 -30.19 -24.39 8.44
N GLU A 566 -31.03 -25.29 7.92
CA GLU A 566 -31.30 -25.39 6.48
C GLU A 566 -31.83 -24.08 5.90
N LEU A 567 -32.77 -23.42 6.60
CA LEU A 567 -33.32 -22.15 6.17
C LEU A 567 -32.26 -21.03 6.13
N ALA A 568 -31.37 -21.00 7.13
CA ALA A 568 -30.28 -20.02 7.19
C ALA A 568 -29.26 -20.22 6.06
N LEU A 569 -28.89 -21.48 5.77
CA LEU A 569 -28.00 -21.83 4.65
C LEU A 569 -28.61 -21.49 3.29
N ALA A 570 -29.93 -21.63 3.16
CA ALA A 570 -30.64 -21.39 1.92
C ALA A 570 -30.58 -19.93 1.44
N VAL A 571 -30.37 -18.96 2.34
CA VAL A 571 -30.42 -17.52 2.06
C VAL A 571 -29.06 -16.82 2.14
N HIS A 572 -27.96 -17.57 2.03
CA HIS A 572 -26.61 -17.02 1.98
C HIS A 572 -26.45 -16.01 0.82
N SER A 573 -25.61 -14.99 1.06
CA SER A 573 -25.41 -13.86 0.12
C SER A 573 -24.95 -14.33 -1.26
N GLU A 574 -24.12 -15.37 -1.32
CA GLU A 574 -23.62 -15.95 -2.57
C GLU A 574 -24.76 -16.46 -3.44
N ARG A 575 -25.75 -17.10 -2.81
CA ARG A 575 -26.91 -17.68 -3.51
C ARG A 575 -27.83 -16.59 -4.03
N LEU A 576 -28.01 -15.50 -3.27
CA LEU A 576 -28.77 -14.33 -3.71
C LEU A 576 -28.09 -13.65 -4.91
N ALA A 577 -26.78 -13.43 -4.82
CA ALA A 577 -25.99 -12.84 -5.92
C ALA A 577 -26.05 -13.69 -7.19
N ILE A 578 -25.90 -15.02 -7.08
CA ILE A 578 -26.02 -15.93 -8.22
C ILE A 578 -27.45 -15.96 -8.77
N SER A 579 -28.47 -16.00 -7.90
CA SER A 579 -29.87 -15.98 -8.33
C SER A 579 -30.19 -14.70 -9.10
N TYR A 580 -29.72 -13.56 -8.62
CA TYR A 580 -29.81 -12.29 -9.34
C TYR A 580 -29.06 -12.34 -10.69
N GLY A 581 -27.82 -12.83 -10.71
CA GLY A 581 -27.06 -13.01 -11.93
C GLY A 581 -27.79 -13.86 -12.98
N LEU A 582 -28.44 -14.95 -12.54
CA LEU A 582 -29.18 -15.86 -13.43
C LEU A 582 -30.45 -15.25 -14.03
N ILE A 583 -31.16 -14.38 -13.29
CA ILE A 583 -32.37 -13.72 -13.81
C ILE A 583 -32.04 -12.51 -14.69
N SER A 584 -30.91 -11.85 -14.43
CA SER A 584 -30.56 -10.58 -15.06
C SER A 584 -29.60 -10.69 -16.24
N THR A 585 -29.10 -11.90 -16.56
CA THR A 585 -28.15 -12.12 -17.67
C THR A 585 -28.58 -13.26 -18.59
N GLU A 586 -28.15 -13.18 -19.85
CA GLU A 586 -28.46 -14.18 -20.88
C GLU A 586 -27.95 -15.59 -20.52
N PRO A 587 -28.61 -16.66 -20.99
CA PRO A 587 -28.11 -18.02 -20.85
C PRO A 587 -26.63 -18.14 -21.29
N HIS A 588 -25.86 -18.95 -20.54
CA HIS A 588 -24.44 -19.22 -20.80
C HIS A 588 -23.48 -18.05 -20.54
N THR A 589 -23.96 -16.86 -20.15
CA THR A 589 -23.09 -15.79 -19.66
C THR A 589 -22.38 -16.22 -18.36
N THR A 590 -21.06 -16.04 -18.31
CA THR A 590 -20.25 -16.31 -17.11
C THR A 590 -20.65 -15.36 -15.98
N LEU A 591 -21.07 -15.92 -14.84
CA LEU A 591 -21.37 -15.13 -13.65
C LEU A 591 -20.10 -14.94 -12.82
N ARG A 592 -19.87 -13.71 -12.34
CA ARG A 592 -18.72 -13.37 -11.50
C ARG A 592 -19.21 -12.81 -10.17
N VAL A 593 -18.89 -13.49 -9.08
CA VAL A 593 -19.31 -13.11 -7.73
C VAL A 593 -18.08 -12.89 -6.87
N VAL A 594 -18.06 -11.79 -6.12
CA VAL A 594 -17.01 -11.51 -5.14
C VAL A 594 -17.60 -11.67 -3.74
N LYS A 595 -16.89 -12.38 -2.87
CA LYS A 595 -17.22 -12.55 -1.45
C LYS A 595 -16.11 -11.90 -0.61
N ASN A 596 -16.49 -11.08 0.37
CA ASN A 596 -15.53 -10.47 1.31
C ASN A 596 -14.91 -11.48 2.29
N LEU A 597 -15.64 -12.55 2.61
CA LEU A 597 -15.22 -13.65 3.47
C LEU A 597 -14.86 -14.91 2.67
N ARG A 598 -14.30 -15.92 3.33
CA ARG A 598 -14.16 -17.27 2.75
C ARG A 598 -15.55 -17.88 2.51
N ILE A 599 -15.78 -18.49 1.35
CA ILE A 599 -17.04 -19.20 1.08
C ILE A 599 -17.16 -20.41 2.02
N CYS A 600 -18.38 -20.79 2.39
CA CYS A 600 -18.59 -22.01 3.19
C CYS A 600 -18.68 -23.25 2.30
N ASP A 601 -18.40 -24.43 2.89
CA ASP A 601 -18.45 -25.72 2.20
C ASP A 601 -19.81 -25.99 1.54
N ASP A 602 -20.88 -25.57 2.22
CA ASP A 602 -22.25 -25.71 1.76
C ASP A 602 -22.54 -24.89 0.49
N CYS A 603 -22.15 -23.61 0.48
CA CYS A 603 -22.23 -22.77 -0.72
C CYS A 603 -21.33 -23.33 -1.82
N HIS A 604 -20.11 -23.75 -1.52
CA HIS A 604 -19.20 -24.33 -2.51
C HIS A 604 -19.81 -25.57 -3.20
N ALA A 605 -20.42 -26.49 -2.43
CA ALA A 605 -21.10 -27.67 -2.96
C ALA A 605 -22.34 -27.30 -3.79
N MET A 606 -23.18 -26.38 -3.29
CA MET A 606 -24.37 -25.90 -3.98
C MET A 606 -24.01 -25.26 -5.33
N ILE A 607 -22.99 -24.40 -5.37
CA ILE A 607 -22.61 -23.65 -6.58
C ILE A 607 -22.11 -24.59 -7.69
N LYS A 608 -21.41 -25.69 -7.35
CA LYS A 608 -21.08 -26.74 -8.34
C LYS A 608 -22.33 -27.26 -9.04
N LEU A 609 -23.36 -27.61 -8.27
CA LEU A 609 -24.61 -28.12 -8.81
C LEU A 609 -25.35 -27.05 -9.62
N ILE A 610 -25.39 -25.81 -9.15
CA ILE A 610 -25.98 -24.70 -9.90
C ILE A 610 -25.26 -24.52 -11.26
N ALA A 611 -23.93 -24.56 -11.29
CA ALA A 611 -23.14 -24.46 -12.52
C ALA A 611 -23.48 -25.60 -13.50
N LYS A 612 -23.66 -26.83 -12.99
CA LYS A 612 -24.10 -28.00 -13.79
C LYS A 612 -25.52 -27.80 -14.33
N ILE A 613 -26.49 -27.52 -13.46
CA ILE A 613 -27.92 -27.39 -13.79
C ILE A 613 -28.14 -26.27 -14.81
N THR A 614 -27.49 -25.14 -14.61
CA THR A 614 -27.67 -23.95 -15.47
C THR A 614 -26.79 -23.97 -16.72
N SER A 615 -25.83 -24.91 -16.81
CA SER A 615 -24.82 -24.96 -17.88
C SER A 615 -24.13 -23.60 -18.04
N ARG A 616 -23.67 -23.04 -16.92
CA ARG A 616 -22.95 -21.76 -16.87
C ARG A 616 -21.66 -21.91 -16.09
N LYS A 617 -20.63 -21.20 -16.55
CA LYS A 617 -19.42 -20.96 -15.76
C LYS A 617 -19.76 -19.93 -14.67
N ILE A 618 -19.50 -20.28 -13.41
CA ILE A 618 -19.65 -19.36 -12.27
C ILE A 618 -18.25 -19.18 -11.67
N VAL A 619 -17.77 -17.96 -11.62
CA VAL A 619 -16.47 -17.61 -11.05
C VAL A 619 -16.74 -16.89 -9.73
N VAL A 620 -16.30 -17.48 -8.62
CA VAL A 620 -16.44 -16.87 -7.30
C VAL A 620 -15.07 -16.55 -6.75
N ARG A 621 -14.82 -15.28 -6.45
CA ARG A 621 -13.63 -14.85 -5.71
C ARG A 621 -13.97 -14.73 -4.24
N ASP A 622 -13.33 -15.52 -3.40
CA ASP A 622 -13.39 -15.34 -1.95
C ASP A 622 -12.17 -14.54 -1.46
N ARG A 623 -12.01 -14.44 -0.14
CA ARG A 623 -10.88 -13.70 0.46
C ARG A 623 -9.49 -14.24 0.07
N ASN A 624 -9.40 -15.53 -0.27
CA ASN A 624 -8.14 -16.25 -0.43
C ASN A 624 -7.85 -16.63 -1.88
N ARG A 625 -8.87 -16.96 -2.68
CA ARG A 625 -8.69 -17.47 -4.05
C ARG A 625 -9.94 -17.33 -4.92
N PHE A 626 -9.77 -17.67 -6.19
CA PHE A 626 -10.85 -17.93 -7.12
C PHE A 626 -11.26 -19.40 -7.11
N HIS A 627 -12.56 -19.59 -7.25
CA HIS A 627 -13.24 -20.86 -7.49
C HIS A 627 -13.95 -20.75 -8.84
N HIS A 628 -13.49 -21.52 -9.82
CA HIS A 628 -14.11 -21.58 -11.14
C HIS A 628 -14.99 -22.83 -11.18
N PHE A 629 -16.31 -22.62 -11.14
CA PHE A 629 -17.31 -23.67 -11.16
C PHE A 629 -17.81 -23.89 -12.57
N GLU A 630 -17.68 -25.11 -13.06
CA GLU A 630 -18.10 -25.50 -14.40
C GLU A 630 -18.48 -26.99 -14.40
N ASN A 631 -19.64 -27.31 -14.99
CA ASN A 631 -20.12 -28.69 -15.16
C ASN A 631 -20.10 -29.55 -13.87
N GLY A 632 -20.39 -28.96 -12.70
CA GLY A 632 -20.40 -29.70 -11.44
C GLY A 632 -19.04 -29.82 -10.74
N HIS A 633 -17.98 -29.26 -11.33
CA HIS A 633 -16.63 -29.27 -10.77
C HIS A 633 -16.19 -27.86 -10.40
N CYS A 634 -15.23 -27.78 -9.47
CA CYS A 634 -14.55 -26.54 -9.12
C CYS A 634 -13.05 -26.68 -9.43
N SER A 635 -12.41 -25.61 -9.92
CA SER A 635 -10.97 -25.56 -10.19
C SER A 635 -10.10 -25.88 -8.96
N CYS A 636 -10.62 -25.72 -7.74
CA CYS A 636 -9.90 -26.07 -6.52
C CYS A 636 -9.78 -27.58 -6.25
N LYS A 637 -10.52 -28.43 -6.99
CA LYS A 637 -10.55 -29.89 -6.78
C LYS A 637 -10.88 -30.30 -5.34
N ASP A 638 -11.71 -29.50 -4.65
CA ASP A 638 -12.04 -29.66 -3.23
C ASP A 638 -10.85 -29.57 -2.27
N TYR A 639 -9.74 -29.00 -2.73
CA TYR A 639 -8.57 -28.64 -1.95
C TYR A 639 -8.46 -27.11 -1.84
N TRP A 640 -9.01 -26.52 -0.77
CA TRP A 640 -9.07 -25.07 -0.60
C TRP A 640 -9.17 -24.60 0.84
#